data_AF-A0AAU6JDS9-F1
#
_entry.id   AF-A0AAU6JDS9-F1
#
_cell.length_a   1.000
_cell.length_b   1.000
_cell.length_c   1.000
_cell.angle_alpha   90.00
_cell.angle_beta   90.00
_cell.angle_gamma   90.00
#
_symmetry.space_group_name_H-M   'P 1'
#
loop_
_entity.id
_entity.type
_entity.pdbx_description
1 polymer ?
#
loop_
_entity_poly.entity_id
_entity_poly.type
_entity_poly.pdbx_seq_one_letter_code
_entity_poly.pdbx_strand_id
1 'polypeptide(L)'
;MTESIHPSRRTVVTALGAAAFVALPAWPETARAADANGAVLDTHPATEPSGTHVRDVGGTNVVFQYGTVLPAFDGWRTHEPTRDYLSLDKRWRFRFDPAGQGLGEGWQSPRHDDRGWGRIDVPAAWDLLDTPGFGSEGSPFGEGTAFNDGYAWYRTTVDIPASWRARHVRIAFLAAGYSAEVWIDGTHLGKHEGANSPFALPVAGALKPGTRQTIAVRVFRRASYTDYTAAAPQPVSDDHELPYKPVDYWPYAGLTRSAWIEAVPQVTLAKLLVSAADGRLEVHAVVENHGTSDFDGRLTLDPGRESGGRPAVVAARIAARSVGVVRVVLRVPGAPRWSPTSPHMLTARATLTAGRHSGPRVDTLSTIYGMRELTVGKAQLRMNGTPLFLKGLNWHEETAAHGRAMTPAEYDRELGHITAVGANFIRNCVYNRHPYVYDWADEHGVLVMDDIDTMWLNTAQEKLQTERYGLARALALTMAWNQHNHPSVILWGLQNESEIDAAGAPVYRAWLADLKAAVKTVDLTSRPVTWASNTSNDPAFDLADVIGFNEYFGYFYGKDSDLGPTLDAVHAKYPDKPILITENGTWAVAGTRGPDTTQGAEEWQAASFSAHWAQVTARGAFVAGFTYWVLKDYKERAGYNQDYNGISVMGLLTFAEERPKLVYDVFRKAAIPGGR
;
A
#
# COMPACT_ATOMS: atom_id res chain seq x y z
N MET A 1 -12.79 -44.41 57.79
CA MET A 1 -12.89 -45.53 56.83
C MET A 1 -12.50 -44.97 55.48
N THR A 2 -11.37 -45.22 54.85
CA THR A 2 -10.17 -46.07 55.05
C THR A 2 -9.25 -45.58 53.90
N GLU A 3 -8.13 -44.91 54.19
CA GLU A 3 -6.76 -45.49 54.16
C GLU A 3 -6.40 -46.14 52.81
N SER A 4 -5.51 -45.52 52.00
CA SER A 4 -4.02 -45.70 51.97
C SER A 4 -3.62 -46.84 51.01
N ILE A 5 -2.46 -46.94 50.32
CA ILE A 5 -1.04 -46.84 50.68
C ILE A 5 -0.16 -46.80 49.39
N HIS A 6 0.96 -46.06 49.43
CA HIS A 6 2.14 -46.03 48.53
C HIS A 6 2.94 -47.36 48.43
N PRO A 7 3.94 -47.53 47.53
CA PRO A 7 5.36 -47.30 47.92
C PRO A 7 6.22 -46.73 46.75
N SER A 8 7.06 -45.70 46.88
CA SER A 8 8.33 -45.51 47.64
C SER A 8 9.56 -46.28 47.11
N ARG A 9 10.65 -45.55 46.82
CA ARG A 9 12.07 -45.75 47.26
C ARG A 9 12.97 -44.64 46.65
N ARG A 10 13.38 -43.62 47.41
CA ARG A 10 14.68 -43.42 48.14
C ARG A 10 15.90 -43.30 47.19
N THR A 11 16.73 -42.25 47.24
CA THR A 11 17.67 -41.92 48.34
C THR A 11 18.26 -40.49 48.24
N VAL A 12 18.62 -39.97 49.42
CA VAL A 12 19.19 -38.66 49.83
C VAL A 12 20.70 -38.55 49.59
N VAL A 13 21.27 -37.35 49.34
CA VAL A 13 22.45 -36.77 50.05
C VAL A 13 22.47 -35.22 49.92
N THR A 14 22.65 -34.56 51.06
CA THR A 14 22.90 -33.13 51.30
C THR A 14 24.41 -32.79 51.22
N ALA A 15 24.78 -31.59 50.73
CA ALA A 15 25.93 -30.84 51.24
C ALA A 15 25.91 -29.36 50.80
N LEU A 16 26.08 -28.45 51.77
CA LEU A 16 26.32 -27.01 51.62
C LEU A 16 27.84 -26.74 51.52
N GLY A 17 28.25 -25.74 50.73
CA GLY A 17 29.61 -25.18 50.72
C GLY A 17 29.72 -23.93 49.83
N ALA A 18 30.25 -22.84 50.37
CA ALA A 18 30.11 -21.46 49.88
C ALA A 18 31.20 -20.97 48.91
N ALA A 19 30.76 -20.08 48.01
CA ALA A 19 31.36 -18.83 47.45
C ALA A 19 32.78 -18.79 46.83
N ALA A 20 32.87 -18.38 45.55
CA ALA A 20 33.51 -17.13 45.08
C ALA A 20 33.25 -16.81 43.58
N PHE A 21 32.91 -15.53 43.32
CA PHE A 21 32.75 -14.71 42.08
C PHE A 21 33.74 -14.98 40.91
N VAL A 22 33.58 -14.66 39.60
CA VAL A 22 32.58 -14.08 38.65
C VAL A 22 33.09 -14.39 37.23
N ALA A 23 32.20 -14.75 36.29
CA ALA A 23 32.30 -14.34 34.88
C ALA A 23 30.93 -14.54 34.19
N LEU A 24 30.35 -13.41 33.78
CA LEU A 24 29.32 -13.14 32.76
C LEU A 24 28.35 -14.28 32.34
N PRO A 25 27.02 -14.08 32.40
CA PRO A 25 26.11 -14.97 31.68
C PRO A 25 26.41 -14.85 30.18
N ALA A 26 26.63 -16.02 29.56
CA ALA A 26 26.52 -16.19 28.13
C ALA A 26 25.20 -15.56 27.66
N TRP A 27 25.30 -14.61 26.75
CA TRP A 27 24.13 -14.11 26.05
C TRP A 27 23.65 -15.26 25.14
N PRO A 28 22.34 -15.55 25.12
CA PRO A 28 21.83 -16.68 24.38
C PRO A 28 22.01 -16.46 22.88
N GLU A 29 22.63 -17.44 22.25
CA GLU A 29 22.48 -17.70 20.82
C GLU A 29 21.00 -17.96 20.49
N THR A 30 20.66 -17.63 19.25
CA THR A 30 19.40 -17.92 18.53
C THR A 30 18.18 -17.10 18.94
N ALA A 31 17.81 -16.19 18.03
CA ALA A 31 16.42 -15.79 17.88
C ALA A 31 15.59 -17.07 17.67
N ARG A 32 14.76 -17.42 18.66
CA ARG A 32 13.67 -18.37 18.42
C ARG A 32 12.68 -17.67 17.53
N ALA A 33 12.63 -18.06 16.26
CA ALA A 33 11.42 -17.84 15.50
C ALA A 33 10.27 -18.60 16.17
N ALA A 34 9.07 -18.03 16.05
CA ALA A 34 7.90 -18.41 16.82
C ALA A 34 7.68 -19.92 16.72
N ASP A 35 7.42 -20.57 17.87
CA ASP A 35 6.95 -21.97 17.90
C ASP A 35 5.86 -22.13 16.84
N ALA A 36 5.88 -23.21 16.07
CA ALA A 36 4.88 -23.50 15.02
C ALA A 36 3.42 -23.58 15.55
N ASN A 37 3.25 -23.56 16.89
CA ASN A 37 1.98 -23.49 17.62
C ASN A 37 1.95 -22.34 18.65
N GLY A 38 2.83 -21.34 18.50
CA GLY A 38 3.03 -20.23 19.43
C GLY A 38 1.87 -19.24 19.40
N ALA A 39 1.60 -18.62 20.55
CA ALA A 39 0.60 -17.56 20.66
C ALA A 39 0.86 -16.45 19.64
N VAL A 40 -0.20 -16.01 18.95
CA VAL A 40 -0.16 -14.82 18.09
C VAL A 40 0.39 -13.66 18.93
N LEU A 41 1.59 -13.18 18.58
CA LEU A 41 2.26 -12.13 19.34
C LEU A 41 1.53 -10.79 19.19
N ASP A 42 0.96 -10.51 18.02
CA ASP A 42 0.07 -9.37 17.81
C ASP A 42 -1.41 -9.78 17.90
N THR A 43 -1.98 -9.63 19.09
CA THR A 43 -3.39 -9.98 19.29
C THR A 43 -4.30 -9.12 18.41
N HIS A 44 -5.06 -9.77 17.52
CA HIS A 44 -6.05 -9.10 16.70
C HIS A 44 -7.31 -8.76 17.52
N PRO A 45 -7.85 -7.53 17.38
CA PRO A 45 -9.17 -7.20 17.89
C PRO A 45 -10.28 -7.97 17.17
N ALA A 46 -11.52 -7.85 17.64
CA ALA A 46 -12.66 -8.56 17.05
C ALA A 46 -13.01 -8.12 15.61
N THR A 47 -12.63 -6.88 15.26
CA THR A 47 -12.79 -6.24 13.94
C THR A 47 -11.51 -5.46 13.65
N GLU A 48 -11.28 -5.06 12.40
CA GLU A 48 -10.13 -4.22 12.06
C GLU A 48 -10.05 -2.97 12.96
N PRO A 49 -8.84 -2.56 13.37
CA PRO A 49 -8.67 -1.68 14.53
C PRO A 49 -9.04 -0.21 14.28
N SER A 50 -9.14 0.24 13.02
CA SER A 50 -9.38 1.65 12.70
C SER A 50 -10.87 2.03 12.74
N GLY A 51 -11.77 1.04 12.75
CA GLY A 51 -13.21 1.26 12.66
C GLY A 51 -13.61 1.96 11.37
N THR A 52 -12.96 1.59 10.27
CA THR A 52 -13.15 2.09 8.91
C THR A 52 -14.58 1.85 8.45
N HIS A 53 -15.31 2.93 8.19
CA HIS A 53 -16.68 2.86 7.70
C HIS A 53 -17.03 4.05 6.80
N VAL A 54 -18.15 3.92 6.09
CA VAL A 54 -18.68 4.97 5.22
C VAL A 54 -19.95 5.55 5.82
N ARG A 55 -20.13 6.88 5.71
CA ARG A 55 -21.41 7.55 6.00
C ARG A 55 -21.80 8.44 4.83
N ASP A 56 -23.08 8.46 4.48
CA ASP A 56 -23.63 9.49 3.59
C ASP A 56 -23.66 10.83 4.34
N VAL A 57 -22.95 11.82 3.82
CA VAL A 57 -22.92 13.18 4.32
C VAL A 57 -23.33 14.11 3.18
N GLY A 58 -24.62 14.48 3.16
CA GLY A 58 -25.14 15.39 2.14
C GLY A 58 -25.15 14.79 0.73
N GLY A 59 -25.43 13.49 0.60
CA GLY A 59 -25.46 12.78 -0.68
C GLY A 59 -24.07 12.36 -1.19
N THR A 60 -23.05 12.42 -0.32
CA THR A 60 -21.67 12.02 -0.63
C THR A 60 -21.23 11.00 0.40
N ASN A 61 -20.74 9.85 -0.05
CA ASN A 61 -20.17 8.83 0.81
C ASN A 61 -18.77 9.26 1.29
N VAL A 62 -18.62 9.42 2.60
CA VAL A 62 -17.38 9.87 3.24
C VAL A 62 -16.80 8.74 4.09
N VAL A 63 -15.49 8.48 3.95
CA VAL A 63 -14.77 7.46 4.72
C VAL A 63 -14.35 8.02 6.09
N PHE A 64 -14.59 7.24 7.13
CA PHE A 64 -14.26 7.56 8.51
C PHE A 64 -13.34 6.49 9.11
N GLN A 65 -12.36 6.94 9.89
CA GLN A 65 -11.53 6.12 10.76
C GLN A 65 -11.44 6.83 12.12
N TYR A 66 -11.48 6.08 13.23
CA TYR A 66 -11.44 6.65 14.58
C TYR A 66 -12.50 7.73 14.86
N GLY A 67 -13.66 7.64 14.18
CA GLY A 67 -14.76 8.61 14.31
C GLY A 67 -14.53 9.95 13.60
N THR A 68 -13.40 10.14 12.92
CA THR A 68 -13.05 11.33 12.12
C THR A 68 -12.96 10.98 10.65
N VAL A 69 -13.09 11.97 9.76
CA VAL A 69 -12.93 11.74 8.31
C VAL A 69 -11.50 11.24 8.05
N LEU A 70 -11.33 10.20 7.23
CA LEU A 70 -10.01 9.81 6.71
C LEU A 70 -9.48 10.99 5.88
N PRO A 71 -8.42 11.68 6.31
CA PRO A 71 -8.08 12.93 5.67
C PRO A 71 -7.37 12.74 4.34
N ALA A 72 -7.25 13.84 3.58
CA ALA A 72 -6.34 13.88 2.45
C ALA A 72 -4.89 13.69 2.91
N PHE A 73 -4.20 12.76 2.23
CA PHE A 73 -2.74 12.67 2.21
C PHE A 73 -2.16 13.33 0.95
N ASP A 74 -3.04 13.85 0.08
CA ASP A 74 -2.73 14.72 -1.05
C ASP A 74 -1.89 15.91 -0.53
N GLY A 75 -0.85 16.29 -1.27
CA GLY A 75 0.01 17.38 -0.83
C GLY A 75 0.91 17.02 0.36
N TRP A 76 1.23 15.75 0.55
CA TRP A 76 2.32 15.28 1.42
C TRP A 76 3.66 16.04 1.22
N ARG A 77 3.81 16.73 0.08
CA ARG A 77 4.91 17.65 -0.27
C ARG A 77 4.59 19.14 -0.16
N THR A 78 3.33 19.51 -0.21
CA THR A 78 2.87 20.89 -0.35
C THR A 78 2.15 21.35 0.91
N HIS A 79 2.79 22.24 1.67
CA HIS A 79 2.18 22.78 2.88
C HIS A 79 1.25 23.95 2.56
N GLU A 80 -0.01 23.84 2.97
CA GLU A 80 -0.96 24.95 2.90
C GLU A 80 -0.70 25.95 4.05
N PRO A 81 -0.66 27.27 3.81
CA PRO A 81 -0.33 28.25 4.85
C PRO A 81 -1.28 28.31 6.06
N THR A 82 -2.46 27.70 5.97
CA THR A 82 -3.44 27.64 7.06
C THR A 82 -3.21 26.48 8.02
N ARG A 83 -2.27 25.59 7.69
CA ARG A 83 -1.99 24.33 8.37
C ARG A 83 -0.54 24.30 8.81
N ASP A 84 -0.32 23.84 10.04
CA ASP A 84 1.02 23.71 10.59
C ASP A 84 1.40 22.23 10.64
N TYR A 85 2.64 21.93 10.26
CA TYR A 85 3.17 20.57 10.22
C TYR A 85 4.42 20.48 11.11
N LEU A 86 4.51 19.41 11.89
CA LEU A 86 5.71 19.02 12.59
C LEU A 86 6.14 17.66 12.04
N SER A 87 7.21 17.67 11.24
CA SER A 87 7.78 16.45 10.68
C SER A 87 8.32 15.56 11.80
N LEU A 88 8.06 14.27 11.67
CA LEU A 88 8.64 13.22 12.48
C LEU A 88 9.70 12.43 11.70
N ASP A 89 10.06 12.89 10.51
CA ASP A 89 11.11 12.31 9.66
C ASP A 89 12.48 12.75 10.19
N LYS A 90 12.99 11.98 11.14
CA LYS A 90 14.24 12.26 11.85
C LYS A 90 14.77 10.99 12.47
N ARG A 91 15.84 11.11 13.25
CA ARG A 91 16.40 9.99 13.99
C ARG A 91 15.67 9.75 15.31
N TRP A 92 15.10 8.56 15.47
CA TRP A 92 14.38 8.12 16.67
C TRP A 92 15.24 7.21 17.54
N ARG A 93 14.88 7.06 18.81
CA ARG A 93 15.32 5.96 19.67
C ARG A 93 14.62 4.68 19.22
N PHE A 94 15.35 3.58 19.19
CA PHE A 94 14.87 2.33 18.63
C PHE A 94 15.30 1.12 19.47
N ARG A 95 14.39 0.18 19.67
CA ARG A 95 14.66 -1.08 20.38
C ARG A 95 13.73 -2.19 19.91
N PHE A 96 14.30 -3.33 19.54
CA PHE A 96 13.54 -4.56 19.30
C PHE A 96 12.94 -5.10 20.60
N ASP A 97 11.76 -5.68 20.47
CA ASP A 97 10.94 -6.27 21.54
C ASP A 97 10.28 -7.58 21.05
N PRO A 98 11.06 -8.57 20.59
CA PRO A 98 10.51 -9.79 20.02
C PRO A 98 9.66 -10.58 21.03
N ALA A 99 9.92 -10.42 22.33
CA ALA A 99 9.15 -11.02 23.40
C ALA A 99 7.89 -10.22 23.81
N GLY A 100 7.66 -9.04 23.22
CA GLY A 100 6.50 -8.19 23.49
C GLY A 100 6.40 -7.66 24.92
N GLN A 101 7.52 -7.55 25.64
CA GLN A 101 7.55 -7.15 27.06
C GLN A 101 7.50 -5.63 27.26
N GLY A 102 7.84 -4.84 26.23
CA GLY A 102 8.02 -3.40 26.33
C GLY A 102 6.79 -2.64 26.79
N LEU A 103 5.59 -3.08 26.41
CA LEU A 103 4.34 -2.46 26.87
C LEU A 103 4.14 -2.65 28.38
N GLY A 104 4.41 -3.84 28.90
CA GLY A 104 4.33 -4.17 30.32
C GLY A 104 5.42 -3.48 31.16
N GLU A 105 6.59 -3.24 30.55
CA GLU A 105 7.69 -2.47 31.15
C GLU A 105 7.49 -0.95 31.07
N GLY A 106 6.43 -0.47 30.41
CA GLY A 106 6.10 0.95 30.34
C GLY A 106 6.88 1.73 29.28
N TRP A 107 7.36 1.11 28.21
CA TRP A 107 8.14 1.76 27.14
C TRP A 107 7.36 2.80 26.33
N GLN A 108 6.04 2.89 26.50
CA GLN A 108 5.18 3.98 26.00
C GLN A 108 5.23 5.24 26.89
N SER A 109 5.69 5.13 28.13
CA SER A 109 5.64 6.19 29.15
C SER A 109 6.64 7.32 28.85
N PRO A 110 6.30 8.59 29.10
CA PRO A 110 7.26 9.70 28.96
C PRO A 110 8.37 9.65 30.02
N ARG A 111 8.21 8.82 31.07
CA ARG A 111 9.21 8.63 32.14
C ARG A 111 10.19 7.50 31.88
N HIS A 112 9.96 6.70 30.83
CA HIS A 112 10.84 5.60 30.48
C HIS A 112 12.22 6.11 30.07
N ASP A 113 13.28 5.49 30.59
CA ASP A 113 14.67 5.83 30.25
C ASP A 113 15.11 5.07 29.00
N ASP A 114 15.10 5.77 27.86
CA ASP A 114 15.52 5.24 26.55
C ASP A 114 16.95 5.63 26.17
N ARG A 115 17.75 6.17 27.10
CA ARG A 115 19.12 6.62 26.79
C ARG A 115 20.02 5.49 26.28
N GLY A 116 19.79 4.27 26.76
CA GLY A 116 20.48 3.05 26.33
C GLY A 116 19.93 2.41 25.05
N TRP A 117 18.87 2.96 24.45
CA TRP A 117 18.32 2.43 23.20
C TRP A 117 19.19 2.81 22.01
N GLY A 118 19.13 1.96 20.99
CA GLY A 118 19.69 2.23 19.67
C GLY A 118 18.99 3.39 18.98
N ARG A 119 19.35 3.63 17.72
CA ARG A 119 18.76 4.68 16.91
C ARG A 119 18.51 4.21 15.50
N ILE A 120 17.42 4.69 14.91
CA ILE A 120 17.05 4.45 13.52
C ILE A 120 16.52 5.76 12.93
N ASP A 121 16.79 6.02 11.66
CA ASP A 121 16.14 7.12 10.96
C ASP A 121 14.69 6.75 10.61
N VAL A 122 13.83 7.75 10.49
CA VAL A 122 12.46 7.60 10.00
C VAL A 122 12.32 8.60 8.85
N PRO A 123 11.83 8.18 7.67
CA PRO A 123 11.52 6.80 7.31
C PRO A 123 12.76 5.89 7.19
N ALA A 124 12.63 4.63 7.57
CA ALA A 124 13.60 3.56 7.30
C ALA A 124 12.94 2.18 7.44
N ALA A 125 13.43 1.21 6.66
CA ALA A 125 13.18 -0.19 6.94
C ALA A 125 14.17 -0.70 7.99
N TRP A 126 13.69 -1.29 9.08
CA TRP A 126 14.60 -1.80 10.12
C TRP A 126 15.46 -2.95 9.62
N ASP A 127 15.04 -3.60 8.52
CA ASP A 127 15.68 -4.75 7.91
C ASP A 127 17.12 -4.45 7.47
N LEU A 128 17.42 -3.17 7.24
CA LEU A 128 18.70 -2.70 6.72
C LEU A 128 19.59 -2.07 7.81
N LEU A 129 19.21 -2.17 9.10
CA LEU A 129 19.91 -1.48 10.18
C LEU A 129 21.32 -2.04 10.43
N ASP A 130 21.48 -3.37 10.41
CA ASP A 130 22.78 -4.04 10.64
C ASP A 130 23.07 -5.20 9.69
N THR A 131 22.37 -5.25 8.55
CA THR A 131 22.47 -6.36 7.60
C THR A 131 23.09 -5.89 6.27
N PRO A 132 24.36 -5.40 6.27
CA PRO A 132 25.01 -4.93 5.05
C PRO A 132 25.16 -6.08 4.06
N GLY A 133 24.72 -5.88 2.82
CA GLY A 133 24.72 -6.91 1.78
C GLY A 133 23.47 -7.79 1.76
N PHE A 134 22.50 -7.62 2.68
CA PHE A 134 21.22 -8.30 2.53
C PHE A 134 20.56 -7.88 1.20
N GLY A 135 20.43 -8.81 0.26
CA GLY A 135 20.05 -8.51 -1.13
C GLY A 135 21.18 -8.43 -2.15
N SER A 136 22.39 -8.88 -1.82
CA SER A 136 23.47 -9.09 -2.78
C SER A 136 23.91 -10.56 -2.82
N GLU A 137 24.50 -10.99 -3.93
CA GLU A 137 25.05 -12.33 -4.09
C GLU A 137 26.07 -12.65 -2.96
N GLY A 138 25.91 -13.78 -2.27
CA GLY A 138 26.87 -14.29 -1.27
C GLY A 138 26.66 -13.86 0.20
N SER A 139 25.66 -13.03 0.51
CA SER A 139 25.36 -12.62 1.89
C SER A 139 24.67 -13.74 2.70
N PRO A 140 24.96 -13.91 4.00
CA PRO A 140 24.34 -14.97 4.80
C PRO A 140 22.83 -14.72 4.98
N PHE A 141 22.02 -15.67 4.55
CA PHE A 141 20.56 -15.65 4.76
C PHE A 141 20.22 -16.09 6.19
N GLY A 142 19.20 -15.46 6.79
CA GLY A 142 18.73 -15.77 8.15
C GLY A 142 19.42 -14.98 9.28
N GLU A 143 20.38 -14.11 8.95
CA GLU A 143 21.16 -13.33 9.93
C GLU A 143 20.82 -11.83 9.92
N GLY A 144 20.92 -11.18 11.09
CA GLY A 144 20.76 -9.73 11.24
C GLY A 144 19.31 -9.24 11.30
N THR A 145 19.15 -7.92 11.31
CA THR A 145 17.86 -7.24 11.49
C THR A 145 16.81 -7.55 10.45
N ALA A 146 17.21 -7.97 9.25
CA ALA A 146 16.30 -8.47 8.22
C ALA A 146 15.44 -9.65 8.73
N PHE A 147 15.90 -10.44 9.70
CA PHE A 147 15.19 -11.62 10.20
C PHE A 147 14.63 -11.45 11.62
N ASN A 148 14.70 -10.24 12.19
CA ASN A 148 14.06 -9.90 13.47
C ASN A 148 12.54 -9.66 13.33
N ASP A 149 11.75 -10.68 13.64
CA ASP A 149 10.29 -10.57 13.73
C ASP A 149 9.83 -10.14 15.14
N GLY A 150 8.53 -9.90 15.28
CA GLY A 150 7.89 -9.46 16.51
C GLY A 150 7.80 -7.94 16.59
N TYR A 151 7.79 -7.42 17.82
CA TYR A 151 7.66 -5.99 18.03
C TYR A 151 8.99 -5.26 17.96
N ALA A 152 8.96 -3.99 17.56
CA ALA A 152 9.99 -3.02 17.88
C ALA A 152 9.36 -1.68 18.28
N TRP A 153 10.09 -0.92 19.10
CA TRP A 153 9.66 0.36 19.62
C TRP A 153 10.49 1.49 19.06
N TYR A 154 9.79 2.55 18.67
CA TYR A 154 10.32 3.83 18.26
C TYR A 154 9.93 4.87 19.31
N ARG A 155 10.88 5.66 19.79
CA ARG A 155 10.62 6.80 20.69
C ARG A 155 11.29 8.07 20.22
N THR A 156 10.56 9.18 20.28
CA THR A 156 11.13 10.51 20.06
C THR A 156 10.45 11.54 20.94
N THR A 157 11.11 12.68 21.16
CA THR A 157 10.47 13.87 21.71
C THR A 157 10.19 14.91 20.63
N VAL A 158 9.14 15.71 20.84
CA VAL A 158 8.75 16.83 19.99
C VAL A 158 8.35 18.02 20.85
N ASP A 159 8.71 19.22 20.41
CA ASP A 159 8.28 20.47 21.05
C ASP A 159 6.99 20.93 20.38
N ILE A 160 5.87 20.87 21.10
CA ILE A 160 4.56 21.24 20.55
C ILE A 160 4.41 22.76 20.57
N PRO A 161 4.18 23.43 19.43
CA PRO A 161 3.99 24.87 19.40
C PRO A 161 2.82 25.34 20.27
N ALA A 162 3.02 26.41 21.05
CA ALA A 162 1.95 26.97 21.89
C ALA A 162 0.76 27.51 21.07
N SER A 163 1.00 27.89 19.81
CA SER A 163 -0.01 28.34 18.85
C SER A 163 -1.06 27.28 18.51
N TRP A 164 -0.82 26.00 18.85
CA TRP A 164 -1.72 24.89 18.52
C TRP A 164 -2.87 24.70 19.53
N ARG A 165 -2.93 25.49 20.61
CA ARG A 165 -3.95 25.36 21.69
C ARG A 165 -5.40 25.40 21.22
N ALA A 166 -5.69 26.10 20.13
CA ALA A 166 -7.03 26.20 19.56
C ALA A 166 -7.16 25.48 18.21
N ARG A 167 -6.25 24.56 17.87
CA ARG A 167 -6.25 23.80 16.61
C ARG A 167 -6.80 22.40 16.82
N HIS A 168 -7.32 21.79 15.77
CA HIS A 168 -7.53 20.35 15.73
C HIS A 168 -6.22 19.70 15.31
N VAL A 169 -5.79 18.66 16.02
CA VAL A 169 -4.46 18.05 15.80
C VAL A 169 -4.60 16.55 15.59
N ARG A 170 -3.89 16.06 14.58
CA ARG A 170 -3.75 14.64 14.23
C ARG A 170 -2.29 14.27 14.08
N ILE A 171 -1.97 13.01 14.31
CA ILE A 171 -0.69 12.40 13.92
C ILE A 171 -0.94 11.47 12.74
N ALA A 172 -0.09 11.53 11.73
CA ALA A 172 -0.26 10.83 10.46
C ALA A 172 1.01 10.06 10.09
N PHE A 173 0.82 8.92 9.44
CA PHE A 173 1.86 8.04 8.93
C PHE A 173 1.49 7.61 7.51
N LEU A 174 2.45 7.62 6.59
CA LEU A 174 2.23 7.13 5.23
C LEU A 174 2.31 5.60 5.10
N ALA A 175 3.01 4.94 6.02
CA ALA A 175 3.08 3.48 6.12
C ALA A 175 3.77 3.07 7.43
N ALA A 176 3.40 1.90 7.95
CA ALA A 176 4.11 1.21 9.01
C ALA A 176 4.00 -0.31 8.79
N GLY A 177 5.11 -0.96 8.42
CA GLY A 177 5.13 -2.39 8.13
C GLY A 177 5.30 -3.23 9.40
N TYR A 178 4.37 -4.10 9.81
CA TYR A 178 3.04 -4.43 9.26
C TYR A 178 1.87 -3.76 9.99
N SER A 179 1.93 -3.68 11.32
CA SER A 179 0.93 -2.99 12.16
C SER A 179 1.63 -2.03 13.13
N ALA A 180 0.92 -1.00 13.59
CA ALA A 180 1.48 0.01 14.47
C ALA A 180 0.51 0.50 15.55
N GLU A 181 0.98 0.65 16.78
CA GLU A 181 0.28 1.34 17.87
C GLU A 181 1.02 2.61 18.27
N VAL A 182 0.27 3.67 18.59
CA VAL A 182 0.84 5.01 18.78
C VAL A 182 0.42 5.60 20.13
N TRP A 183 1.38 6.24 20.83
CA TRP A 183 1.16 6.94 22.08
C TRP A 183 1.77 8.33 22.10
N ILE A 184 1.13 9.23 22.86
CA ILE A 184 1.71 10.53 23.25
C ILE A 184 1.70 10.68 24.76
N ASP A 185 2.87 10.91 25.34
CA ASP A 185 3.08 10.93 26.80
C ASP A 185 2.42 9.73 27.51
N GLY A 186 2.48 8.54 26.89
CA GLY A 186 1.89 7.31 27.42
C GLY A 186 0.37 7.18 27.23
N THR A 187 -0.31 8.18 26.67
CA THR A 187 -1.71 8.08 26.26
C THR A 187 -1.81 7.35 24.92
N HIS A 188 -2.51 6.21 24.89
CA HIS A 188 -2.72 5.45 23.66
C HIS A 188 -3.68 6.18 22.71
N LEU A 189 -3.29 6.31 21.44
CA LEU A 189 -4.10 6.97 20.41
C LEU A 189 -4.88 5.96 19.55
N GLY A 190 -4.27 4.83 19.18
CA GLY A 190 -4.89 3.84 18.30
C GLY A 190 -3.88 2.85 17.69
N LYS A 191 -4.43 1.83 17.02
CA LYS A 191 -3.72 0.77 16.28
C LYS A 191 -4.05 0.83 14.78
N HIS A 192 -3.05 0.84 13.92
CA HIS A 192 -3.22 0.64 12.48
C HIS A 192 -2.76 -0.76 12.08
N GLU A 193 -3.44 -1.36 11.11
CA GLU A 193 -3.09 -2.63 10.52
C GLU A 193 -3.13 -2.50 9.00
N GLY A 194 -2.05 -2.92 8.33
CA GLY A 194 -1.80 -2.67 6.92
C GLY A 194 -0.42 -2.06 6.72
N ALA A 195 0.46 -2.76 6.01
CA ALA A 195 1.86 -2.37 5.91
C ALA A 195 2.09 -1.10 5.07
N ASN A 196 1.18 -0.80 4.12
CA ASN A 196 1.44 0.14 3.03
C ASN A 196 0.36 1.23 2.88
N SER A 197 -0.69 1.23 3.70
CA SER A 197 -1.74 2.25 3.67
C SER A 197 -1.46 3.40 4.62
N PRO A 198 -1.73 4.66 4.23
CA PRO A 198 -1.58 5.79 5.14
C PRO A 198 -2.73 5.82 6.15
N PHE A 199 -2.45 6.32 7.35
CA PHE A 199 -3.45 6.48 8.42
C PHE A 199 -3.19 7.72 9.25
N ALA A 200 -4.24 8.22 9.90
CA ALA A 200 -4.16 9.35 10.81
C ALA A 200 -4.97 9.10 12.07
N LEU A 201 -4.42 9.49 13.22
CA LEU A 201 -5.04 9.33 14.53
C LEU A 201 -5.33 10.71 15.13
N PRO A 202 -6.57 10.97 15.61
CA PRO A 202 -6.86 12.19 16.36
C PRO A 202 -6.06 12.21 17.66
N VAL A 203 -5.51 13.36 18.03
CA VAL A 203 -4.68 13.52 19.25
C VAL A 203 -5.48 14.14 20.41
N ALA A 204 -6.81 14.15 20.30
CA ALA A 204 -7.70 14.93 21.18
C ALA A 204 -7.43 14.68 22.67
N GLY A 205 -6.95 15.70 23.38
CA GLY A 205 -6.69 15.68 24.83
C GLY A 205 -5.31 15.13 25.24
N ALA A 206 -4.58 14.43 24.36
CA ALA A 206 -3.22 13.96 24.66
C ALA A 206 -2.15 15.04 24.43
N LEU A 207 -2.43 16.00 23.55
CA LEU A 207 -1.48 17.06 23.21
C LEU A 207 -1.46 18.18 24.26
N LYS A 208 -0.26 18.66 24.59
CA LYS A 208 0.00 19.75 25.54
C LYS A 208 0.80 20.87 24.85
N PRO A 209 0.13 21.82 24.17
CA PRO A 209 0.78 22.93 23.47
C PRO A 209 1.69 23.77 24.38
N GLY A 210 2.87 24.12 23.85
CA GLY A 210 3.93 24.84 24.56
C GLY A 210 4.86 23.95 25.40
N THR A 211 4.73 22.63 25.28
CA THR A 211 5.55 21.68 26.06
C THR A 211 6.24 20.68 25.14
N ARG A 212 7.31 20.08 25.66
CA ARG A 212 7.94 18.91 25.05
C ARG A 212 7.15 17.67 25.42
N GLN A 213 6.78 16.87 24.42
CA GLN A 213 6.07 15.60 24.61
C GLN A 213 6.82 14.45 23.98
N THR A 214 6.61 13.25 24.53
CA THR A 214 7.16 12.00 24.00
C THR A 214 6.16 11.33 23.09
N ILE A 215 6.61 10.93 21.90
CA ILE A 215 5.89 10.05 20.99
C ILE A 215 6.54 8.67 21.11
N ALA A 216 5.71 7.64 21.31
CA ALA A 216 6.14 6.26 21.23
C ALA A 216 5.30 5.55 20.17
N VAL A 217 5.94 4.73 19.34
CA VAL A 217 5.28 3.88 18.36
C VAL A 217 5.79 2.47 18.52
N ARG A 218 4.88 1.50 18.65
CA ARG A 218 5.20 0.08 18.64
C ARG A 218 4.81 -0.45 17.27
N VAL A 219 5.75 -1.01 16.53
CA VAL A 219 5.52 -1.64 15.22
C VAL A 219 5.67 -3.13 15.37
N PHE A 220 4.78 -3.91 14.74
CA PHE A 220 4.85 -5.37 14.70
C PHE A 220 5.18 -5.85 13.29
N ARG A 221 6.14 -6.77 13.18
CA ARG A 221 6.36 -7.58 11.99
C ARG A 221 6.06 -9.04 12.28
N ARG A 222 5.27 -9.64 11.40
CA ARG A 222 5.03 -11.06 11.40
C ARG A 222 6.26 -11.89 10.97
N ALA A 223 6.44 -13.01 11.66
CA ALA A 223 7.29 -14.09 11.15
C ALA A 223 6.63 -14.77 9.95
N SER A 224 7.34 -14.92 8.85
CA SER A 224 6.90 -15.77 7.75
C SER A 224 7.30 -17.21 7.96
N TYR A 225 8.42 -17.46 8.65
CA TYR A 225 8.87 -18.82 8.91
C TYR A 225 9.16 -19.01 10.40
N THR A 226 8.92 -20.22 10.86
CA THR A 226 9.20 -20.68 12.24
C THR A 226 10.69 -20.81 12.55
N ASP A 227 11.54 -20.83 11.53
CA ASP A 227 13.00 -20.74 11.59
C ASP A 227 13.51 -20.42 10.18
N TYR A 228 14.18 -19.28 9.98
CA TYR A 228 14.71 -18.88 8.68
C TYR A 228 15.98 -19.63 8.27
N THR A 229 16.65 -20.29 9.23
CA THR A 229 17.90 -21.01 9.01
C THR A 229 17.69 -22.52 8.86
N ALA A 230 16.47 -23.00 9.09
CA ALA A 230 16.12 -24.39 8.91
C ALA A 230 16.28 -24.81 7.44
N ALA A 231 16.77 -26.03 7.22
CA ALA A 231 16.86 -26.61 5.87
C ALA A 231 15.49 -26.74 5.18
N ALA A 232 14.41 -26.80 5.96
CA ALA A 232 13.02 -26.84 5.50
C ALA A 232 12.17 -25.90 6.39
N PRO A 233 12.22 -24.58 6.15
CA PRO A 233 11.55 -23.60 6.99
C PRO A 233 10.03 -23.80 6.91
N GLN A 234 9.34 -23.87 8.06
CA GLN A 234 7.88 -24.04 8.06
C GLN A 234 7.20 -22.67 8.01
N PRO A 235 6.27 -22.42 7.07
CA PRO A 235 5.57 -21.15 6.97
C PRO A 235 4.67 -20.92 8.18
N VAL A 236 4.54 -19.67 8.59
CA VAL A 236 3.64 -19.21 9.64
C VAL A 236 2.39 -18.63 8.98
N SER A 237 1.23 -18.94 9.56
CA SER A 237 -0.07 -18.48 9.08
C SER A 237 -0.91 -17.85 10.19
N ASP A 238 -1.73 -16.85 9.85
CA ASP A 238 -2.81 -16.32 10.70
C ASP A 238 -3.90 -15.74 9.82
N ASP A 239 -5.12 -16.12 10.12
CA ASP A 239 -6.28 -15.82 9.31
C ASP A 239 -6.66 -14.32 9.29
N HIS A 240 -6.24 -13.54 10.29
CA HIS A 240 -6.59 -12.11 10.36
C HIS A 240 -5.73 -11.23 9.47
N GLU A 241 -4.47 -11.64 9.24
CA GLU A 241 -3.54 -10.84 8.45
C GLU A 241 -3.74 -10.97 6.95
N LEU A 242 -3.32 -9.93 6.25
CA LEU A 242 -3.37 -9.81 4.80
C LEU A 242 -1.98 -9.46 4.29
N PRO A 243 -1.28 -10.37 3.59
CA PRO A 243 -1.62 -11.79 3.38
C PRO A 243 -1.47 -12.69 4.63
N TYR A 244 -2.21 -13.80 4.65
CA TYR A 244 -2.26 -14.70 5.81
C TYR A 244 -1.02 -15.60 5.95
N LYS A 245 -0.30 -15.82 4.84
CA LYS A 245 0.88 -16.69 4.71
C LYS A 245 2.08 -15.90 4.15
N PRO A 246 3.30 -16.46 4.14
CA PRO A 246 4.46 -15.81 3.53
C PRO A 246 4.17 -15.44 2.08
N VAL A 247 4.62 -14.25 1.70
CA VAL A 247 4.47 -13.67 0.37
C VAL A 247 5.75 -13.86 -0.44
N ASP A 248 5.64 -13.77 -1.76
CA ASP A 248 6.77 -13.89 -2.70
C ASP A 248 7.66 -12.64 -2.78
N TYR A 249 7.36 -11.58 -2.03
CA TYR A 249 8.19 -10.39 -1.91
C TYR A 249 8.73 -10.20 -0.49
N TRP A 250 9.67 -9.28 -0.29
CA TRP A 250 10.19 -8.99 1.03
C TRP A 250 9.25 -8.06 1.85
N PRO A 251 8.70 -8.51 2.99
CA PRO A 251 7.81 -7.71 3.82
C PRO A 251 8.60 -6.79 4.75
N TYR A 252 9.23 -5.74 4.19
CA TYR A 252 9.99 -4.76 4.97
C TYR A 252 9.16 -4.17 6.11
N ALA A 253 9.80 -4.00 7.26
CA ALA A 253 9.14 -3.53 8.47
C ALA A 253 9.73 -2.25 9.04
N GLY A 254 8.95 -1.66 9.95
CA GLY A 254 9.24 -0.38 10.57
C GLY A 254 8.42 0.75 9.97
N LEU A 255 8.81 1.98 10.32
CA LEU A 255 8.22 3.20 9.78
C LEU A 255 8.89 3.51 8.44
N THR A 256 8.40 2.85 7.37
CA THR A 256 9.02 2.85 6.05
C THR A 256 8.69 4.07 5.19
N ARG A 257 7.73 4.90 5.60
CA ARG A 257 7.38 6.17 4.92
C ARG A 257 7.17 7.29 5.94
N SER A 258 7.06 8.52 5.46
CA SER A 258 7.03 9.72 6.29
C SER A 258 5.92 9.72 7.34
N ALA A 259 6.19 10.40 8.46
CA ALA A 259 5.24 10.64 9.53
C ALA A 259 5.29 12.09 10.00
N TRP A 260 4.16 12.63 10.45
CA TRP A 260 4.07 14.00 10.93
C TRP A 260 2.93 14.20 11.93
N ILE A 261 3.00 15.31 12.67
CA ILE A 261 1.86 15.86 13.40
C ILE A 261 1.35 17.08 12.62
N GLU A 262 0.05 17.13 12.37
CA GLU A 262 -0.60 18.23 11.65
C GLU A 262 -1.60 18.94 12.57
N ALA A 263 -1.48 20.27 12.63
CA ALA A 263 -2.45 21.13 13.29
C ALA A 263 -3.23 21.93 12.25
N VAL A 264 -4.53 21.66 12.20
CA VAL A 264 -5.49 22.31 11.30
C VAL A 264 -6.44 23.23 12.09
N PRO A 265 -7.09 24.21 11.45
CA PRO A 265 -8.15 24.98 12.10
C PRO A 265 -9.28 24.08 12.65
N GLN A 266 -10.07 24.57 13.62
CA GLN A 266 -11.22 23.81 14.15
C GLN A 266 -12.27 23.50 13.08
N VAL A 267 -12.41 24.36 12.07
CA VAL A 267 -13.21 24.11 10.88
C VAL A 267 -12.25 23.91 9.73
N THR A 268 -12.17 22.70 9.18
CA THR A 268 -11.11 22.29 8.27
C THR A 268 -11.66 21.57 7.05
N LEU A 269 -11.00 21.74 5.90
CA LEU A 269 -11.23 20.91 4.72
C LEU A 269 -10.53 19.56 4.93
N ALA A 270 -11.27 18.48 5.15
CA ALA A 270 -10.67 17.17 5.40
C ALA A 270 -10.20 16.48 4.11
N LYS A 271 -10.99 16.58 3.04
CA LYS A 271 -10.71 16.01 1.72
C LYS A 271 -11.45 16.81 0.64
N LEU A 272 -10.87 16.90 -0.55
CA LEU A 272 -11.56 17.29 -1.77
C LEU A 272 -11.70 16.05 -2.63
N LEU A 273 -12.91 15.69 -3.04
CA LEU A 273 -13.14 14.63 -4.03
C LEU A 273 -13.49 15.29 -5.36
N VAL A 274 -12.78 14.93 -6.43
CA VAL A 274 -12.88 15.59 -7.73
C VAL A 274 -13.36 14.63 -8.82
N SER A 275 -14.37 15.07 -9.56
CA SER A 275 -14.78 14.48 -10.84
C SER A 275 -14.64 15.51 -11.95
N ALA A 276 -13.76 15.26 -12.92
CA ALA A 276 -13.47 16.16 -14.03
C ALA A 276 -13.57 15.45 -15.39
N ALA A 277 -14.68 15.70 -16.10
CA ALA A 277 -14.92 15.17 -17.44
C ALA A 277 -15.74 16.17 -18.27
N ASP A 278 -15.58 16.14 -19.60
CA ASP A 278 -16.37 16.92 -20.57
C ASP A 278 -16.52 18.42 -20.24
N GLY A 279 -15.41 19.04 -19.82
CA GLY A 279 -15.39 20.47 -19.52
C GLY A 279 -16.22 20.83 -18.28
N ARG A 280 -16.44 19.87 -17.38
CA ARG A 280 -17.13 20.03 -16.11
C ARG A 280 -16.21 19.56 -14.99
N LEU A 281 -15.99 20.44 -14.02
CA LEU A 281 -15.30 20.13 -12.77
C LEU A 281 -16.34 20.10 -11.65
N GLU A 282 -16.53 18.95 -11.03
CA GLU A 282 -17.32 18.77 -9.82
C GLU A 282 -16.39 18.47 -8.65
N VAL A 283 -16.52 19.24 -7.56
CA VAL A 283 -15.73 19.07 -6.35
C VAL A 283 -16.68 18.92 -5.16
N HIS A 284 -16.48 17.86 -4.39
CA HIS A 284 -17.12 17.65 -3.11
C HIS A 284 -16.10 17.98 -2.02
N ALA A 285 -16.25 19.15 -1.39
CA ALA A 285 -15.39 19.57 -0.29
C ALA A 285 -15.94 19.02 1.03
N VAL A 286 -15.24 18.04 1.61
CA VAL A 286 -15.58 17.47 2.91
C VAL A 286 -15.03 18.38 4.00
N VAL A 287 -15.92 18.92 4.84
CA VAL A 287 -15.58 19.88 5.89
C VAL A 287 -15.91 19.30 7.25
N GLU A 288 -14.93 19.28 8.15
CA GLU A 288 -15.13 18.94 9.56
C GLU A 288 -15.21 20.22 10.39
N ASN A 289 -16.21 20.32 11.25
CA ASN A 289 -16.30 21.36 12.26
C ASN A 289 -16.13 20.73 13.65
N HIS A 290 -14.94 20.83 14.21
CA HIS A 290 -14.62 20.36 15.57
C HIS A 290 -14.99 21.40 16.65
N GLY A 291 -15.43 22.60 16.26
CA GLY A 291 -15.84 23.67 17.15
C GLY A 291 -17.17 23.41 17.86
N THR A 292 -17.45 24.22 18.88
CA THR A 292 -18.68 24.18 19.68
C THR A 292 -19.80 25.07 19.14
N SER A 293 -19.59 25.70 17.99
CA SER A 293 -20.55 26.59 17.35
C SER A 293 -20.63 26.26 15.86
N ASP A 294 -21.82 26.48 15.30
CA ASP A 294 -22.03 26.30 13.87
C ASP A 294 -21.10 27.22 13.07
N PHE A 295 -20.50 26.65 12.03
CA PHE A 295 -19.78 27.41 11.05
C PHE A 295 -20.74 27.95 10.00
N ASP A 296 -20.70 29.25 9.76
CA ASP A 296 -21.50 29.93 8.75
C ASP A 296 -20.62 30.89 7.95
N GLY A 297 -20.25 30.46 6.76
CA GLY A 297 -19.26 31.13 5.92
C GLY A 297 -19.43 30.80 4.46
N ARG A 298 -18.31 30.83 3.74
CA ARG A 298 -18.25 30.56 2.30
C ARG A 298 -17.11 29.64 1.94
N LEU A 299 -17.32 28.85 0.91
CA LEU A 299 -16.28 28.11 0.21
C LEU A 299 -16.02 28.79 -1.14
N THR A 300 -14.78 29.17 -1.39
CA THR A 300 -14.31 29.58 -2.72
C THR A 300 -13.57 28.40 -3.35
N LEU A 301 -14.03 27.94 -4.52
CA LEU A 301 -13.34 26.96 -5.34
C LEU A 301 -12.70 27.65 -6.54
N ASP A 302 -11.38 27.64 -6.61
CA ASP A 302 -10.60 28.03 -7.78
C ASP A 302 -10.25 26.77 -8.60
N PRO A 303 -10.68 26.67 -9.87
CA PRO A 303 -10.39 25.50 -10.72
C PRO A 303 -8.95 25.45 -11.23
N GLY A 304 -8.13 26.47 -10.94
CA GLY A 304 -6.76 26.60 -11.43
C GLY A 304 -6.68 27.45 -12.70
N ARG A 305 -5.62 28.26 -12.82
CA ARG A 305 -5.46 29.26 -13.90
C ARG A 305 -5.56 28.67 -15.31
N GLU A 306 -5.02 27.47 -15.51
CA GLU A 306 -4.96 26.80 -16.81
C GLU A 306 -6.25 26.09 -17.19
N SER A 307 -7.26 26.04 -16.30
CA SER A 307 -8.57 25.45 -16.60
C SER A 307 -9.44 26.33 -17.53
N GLY A 308 -9.11 27.61 -17.66
CA GLY A 308 -9.97 28.62 -18.30
C GLY A 308 -11.26 28.94 -17.51
N GLY A 309 -11.45 28.33 -16.33
CA GLY A 309 -12.55 28.58 -15.42
C GLY A 309 -12.34 29.82 -14.55
N ARG A 310 -13.43 30.30 -13.95
CA ARG A 310 -13.38 31.34 -12.91
C ARG A 310 -13.71 30.73 -11.55
N PRO A 311 -13.13 31.26 -10.45
CA PRO A 311 -13.50 30.80 -9.12
C PRO A 311 -14.99 30.94 -8.85
N ALA A 312 -15.60 29.94 -8.21
CA ALA A 312 -16.96 30.00 -7.69
C ALA A 312 -16.94 30.19 -6.18
N VAL A 313 -17.94 30.93 -5.67
CA VAL A 313 -18.15 31.12 -4.24
C VAL A 313 -19.53 30.60 -3.87
N VAL A 314 -19.60 29.69 -2.91
CA VAL A 314 -20.85 29.13 -2.39
C VAL A 314 -20.93 29.27 -0.88
N ALA A 315 -22.14 29.22 -0.33
CA ALA A 315 -22.33 29.19 1.12
C ALA A 315 -21.83 27.86 1.70
N ALA A 316 -21.18 27.93 2.85
CA ALA A 316 -20.73 26.77 3.61
C ALA A 316 -21.30 26.88 5.04
N ARG A 317 -22.19 25.95 5.39
CA ARG A 317 -22.85 25.90 6.70
C ARG A 317 -22.66 24.52 7.29
N ILE A 318 -21.90 24.44 8.38
CA ILE A 318 -21.52 23.16 8.99
C ILE A 318 -21.85 23.25 10.48
N ALA A 319 -22.72 22.37 10.97
CA ALA A 319 -23.11 22.39 12.37
C ALA A 319 -21.90 22.15 13.29
N ALA A 320 -21.98 22.62 14.53
CA ALA A 320 -20.98 22.34 15.55
C ALA A 320 -20.78 20.81 15.70
N ARG A 321 -19.52 20.39 15.85
CA ARG A 321 -19.16 18.97 16.07
C ARG A 321 -19.71 18.02 15.01
N SER A 322 -19.77 18.46 13.76
CA SER A 322 -20.30 17.68 12.64
C SER A 322 -19.38 17.70 11.44
N VAL A 323 -19.69 16.80 10.50
CA VAL A 323 -19.12 16.81 9.14
C VAL A 323 -20.20 17.31 8.19
N GLY A 324 -19.82 18.08 7.19
CA GLY A 324 -20.68 18.45 6.08
C GLY A 324 -19.92 18.41 4.77
N VAL A 325 -20.66 18.28 3.67
CA VAL A 325 -20.08 18.32 2.32
C VAL A 325 -20.63 19.54 1.58
N VAL A 326 -19.72 20.33 1.04
CA VAL A 326 -20.05 21.46 0.17
C VAL A 326 -19.73 21.08 -1.26
N ARG A 327 -20.77 20.88 -2.06
CA ARG A 327 -20.67 20.52 -3.47
C ARG A 327 -20.59 21.75 -4.34
N VAL A 328 -19.58 21.82 -5.21
CA VAL A 328 -19.40 22.89 -6.19
C VAL A 328 -19.22 22.30 -7.58
N VAL A 329 -19.89 22.88 -8.57
CA VAL A 329 -19.77 22.48 -9.98
C VAL A 329 -19.38 23.70 -10.80
N LEU A 330 -18.30 23.57 -11.57
CA LEU A 330 -17.76 24.58 -12.46
C LEU A 330 -17.79 24.08 -13.91
N ARG A 331 -18.12 24.99 -14.83
CA ARG A 331 -17.92 24.78 -16.27
C ARG A 331 -16.52 25.27 -16.62
N VAL A 332 -15.71 24.36 -17.15
CA VAL A 332 -14.33 24.56 -17.60
C VAL A 332 -14.12 23.96 -19.00
N PRO A 333 -14.92 24.34 -20.01
CA PRO A 333 -14.90 23.70 -21.33
C PRO A 333 -13.58 23.87 -22.10
N GLY A 334 -12.75 24.84 -21.71
CA GLY A 334 -11.41 25.05 -22.28
C GLY A 334 -10.28 24.36 -21.52
N ALA A 335 -10.57 23.60 -20.46
CA ALA A 335 -9.54 22.89 -19.70
C ALA A 335 -8.85 21.83 -20.58
N PRO A 336 -7.51 21.77 -20.59
CA PRO A 336 -6.79 20.74 -21.34
C PRO A 336 -7.11 19.35 -20.79
N ARG A 337 -7.24 18.36 -21.69
CA ARG A 337 -7.50 16.96 -21.32
C ARG A 337 -6.22 16.29 -20.83
N TRP A 338 -6.37 15.38 -19.87
CA TRP A 338 -5.29 14.49 -19.46
C TRP A 338 -5.35 13.19 -20.29
N SER A 339 -4.19 12.73 -20.75
CA SER A 339 -3.98 11.41 -21.34
C SER A 339 -2.50 11.00 -21.20
N PRO A 340 -2.14 9.74 -21.45
CA PRO A 340 -0.74 9.29 -21.41
C PRO A 340 0.22 10.09 -22.31
N THR A 341 -0.26 10.57 -23.45
CA THR A 341 0.54 11.35 -24.40
C THR A 341 0.45 12.87 -24.16
N SER A 342 -0.44 13.30 -23.27
CA SER A 342 -0.70 14.71 -22.95
C SER A 342 -1.13 14.82 -21.49
N PRO A 343 -0.21 14.60 -20.53
CA PRO A 343 -0.52 14.52 -19.09
C PRO A 343 -0.78 15.90 -18.46
N HIS A 344 -1.76 16.64 -18.97
CA HIS A 344 -2.10 17.96 -18.45
C HIS A 344 -2.78 17.84 -17.08
N MET A 345 -2.03 18.14 -16.02
CA MET A 345 -2.56 18.26 -14.66
C MET A 345 -3.04 19.68 -14.36
N LEU A 346 -4.08 19.79 -13.55
CA LEU A 346 -4.61 21.04 -13.04
C LEU A 346 -4.70 20.95 -11.51
N THR A 347 -4.60 22.08 -10.82
CA THR A 347 -4.77 22.16 -9.37
C THR A 347 -6.04 22.92 -9.03
N ALA A 348 -6.99 22.25 -8.38
CA ALA A 348 -8.15 22.87 -7.78
C ALA A 348 -7.82 23.31 -6.35
N ARG A 349 -8.19 24.54 -5.97
CA ARG A 349 -7.97 25.07 -4.61
C ARG A 349 -9.30 25.47 -3.99
N ALA A 350 -9.59 24.89 -2.83
CA ALA A 350 -10.74 25.21 -2.00
C ALA A 350 -10.30 26.09 -0.83
N THR A 351 -11.00 27.19 -0.57
CA THR A 351 -10.73 28.11 0.55
C THR A 351 -12.00 28.40 1.34
N LEU A 352 -11.99 28.07 2.63
CA LEU A 352 -13.04 28.43 3.58
C LEU A 352 -12.80 29.83 4.12
N THR A 353 -13.85 30.66 4.14
CA THR A 353 -13.84 32.01 4.70
C THR A 353 -14.99 32.15 5.69
N ALA A 354 -14.72 32.71 6.87
CA ALA A 354 -15.77 32.96 7.87
C ALA A 354 -16.68 34.12 7.45
N GLY A 355 -17.97 34.05 7.82
CA GLY A 355 -18.94 35.10 7.54
C GLY A 355 -19.54 35.04 6.13
N ARG A 356 -20.78 35.52 6.02
CA ARG A 356 -21.61 35.42 4.80
C ARG A 356 -21.18 36.37 3.68
N HIS A 357 -20.54 37.50 4.00
CA HIS A 357 -20.23 38.57 3.04
C HIS A 357 -18.73 38.85 2.89
N SER A 358 -18.00 38.87 4.00
CA SER A 358 -16.55 38.97 4.05
C SER A 358 -16.09 38.52 5.44
N GLY A 359 -14.84 38.10 5.54
CA GLY A 359 -14.24 37.68 6.79
C GLY A 359 -12.88 37.05 6.57
N PRO A 360 -12.21 36.60 7.65
CA PRO A 360 -10.91 35.99 7.54
C PRO A 360 -10.98 34.62 6.85
N ARG A 361 -9.91 34.29 6.13
CA ARG A 361 -9.66 32.93 5.66
C ARG A 361 -9.51 32.01 6.86
N VAL A 362 -10.20 30.88 6.82
CA VAL A 362 -10.20 29.85 7.87
C VAL A 362 -9.24 28.75 7.49
N ASP A 363 -9.46 28.13 6.33
CA ASP A 363 -8.64 27.01 5.85
C ASP A 363 -8.54 27.01 4.33
N THR A 364 -7.49 26.38 3.82
CA THR A 364 -7.28 26.10 2.40
C THR A 364 -6.81 24.66 2.24
N LEU A 365 -7.30 24.00 1.19
CA LEU A 365 -6.81 22.72 0.73
C LEU A 365 -6.79 22.74 -0.80
N SER A 366 -5.73 22.20 -1.38
CA SER A 366 -5.59 22.04 -2.82
C SER A 366 -5.52 20.56 -3.17
N THR A 367 -5.98 20.19 -4.36
CA THR A 367 -5.80 18.87 -4.94
C THR A 367 -5.51 18.99 -6.43
N ILE A 368 -4.75 18.05 -6.96
CA ILE A 368 -4.62 17.87 -8.40
C ILE A 368 -5.88 17.22 -8.99
N TYR A 369 -6.07 17.39 -10.30
CA TYR A 369 -7.01 16.64 -11.12
C TYR A 369 -6.58 16.67 -12.59
N GLY A 370 -7.07 15.71 -13.38
CA GLY A 370 -6.95 15.70 -14.83
C GLY A 370 -8.31 15.57 -15.50
N MET A 371 -8.56 16.35 -16.56
CA MET A 371 -9.80 16.28 -17.33
C MET A 371 -9.78 15.06 -18.24
N ARG A 372 -10.46 13.97 -17.86
CA ARG A 372 -10.48 12.74 -18.65
C ARG A 372 -11.77 11.94 -18.48
N GLU A 373 -12.11 11.16 -19.50
CA GLU A 373 -13.19 10.18 -19.46
C GLU A 373 -12.61 8.77 -19.55
N LEU A 374 -13.13 7.84 -18.75
CA LEU A 374 -12.88 6.40 -18.91
C LEU A 374 -14.18 5.70 -19.24
N THR A 375 -14.14 4.82 -20.23
CA THR A 375 -15.27 3.95 -20.56
C THR A 375 -14.81 2.52 -20.79
N VAL A 376 -15.64 1.57 -20.39
CA VAL A 376 -15.50 0.16 -20.72
C VAL A 376 -16.73 -0.26 -21.51
N GLY A 377 -16.51 -0.86 -22.67
CA GLY A 377 -17.59 -1.40 -23.50
C GLY A 377 -17.09 -1.94 -24.82
N LYS A 378 -17.84 -2.88 -25.41
CA LYS A 378 -17.48 -3.59 -26.63
C LYS A 378 -16.08 -4.23 -26.51
N ALA A 379 -15.81 -4.88 -25.38
CA ALA A 379 -14.53 -5.49 -25.04
C ALA A 379 -13.32 -4.55 -24.99
N GLN A 380 -13.52 -3.24 -24.88
CA GLN A 380 -12.42 -2.28 -24.86
C GLN A 380 -12.49 -1.36 -23.65
N LEU A 381 -11.31 -1.12 -23.08
CA LEU A 381 -11.06 -0.01 -22.17
C LEU A 381 -10.63 1.21 -22.98
N ARG A 382 -11.28 2.35 -22.76
CA ARG A 382 -11.07 3.57 -23.54
C ARG A 382 -10.83 4.76 -22.63
N MET A 383 -9.97 5.66 -23.08
CA MET A 383 -9.77 6.98 -22.50
C MET A 383 -10.11 8.05 -23.51
N ASN A 384 -10.97 9.00 -23.14
CA ASN A 384 -11.39 10.09 -24.03
C ASN A 384 -11.93 9.58 -25.39
N GLY A 385 -12.61 8.43 -25.39
CA GLY A 385 -13.15 7.77 -26.59
C GLY A 385 -12.15 6.87 -27.34
N THR A 386 -10.84 6.96 -27.06
CA THR A 386 -9.80 6.18 -27.74
C THR A 386 -9.48 4.89 -26.98
N PRO A 387 -9.42 3.71 -27.66
CA PRO A 387 -8.99 2.47 -27.02
C PRO A 387 -7.59 2.58 -26.42
N LEU A 388 -7.43 2.04 -25.22
CA LEU A 388 -6.14 1.89 -24.57
C LEU A 388 -5.58 0.50 -24.88
N PHE A 389 -4.27 0.46 -25.13
CA PHE A 389 -3.48 -0.76 -24.99
C PHE A 389 -2.42 -0.52 -23.92
N LEU A 390 -2.55 -1.24 -22.82
CA LEU A 390 -1.73 -1.13 -21.62
C LEU A 390 -0.45 -1.95 -21.84
N LYS A 391 0.66 -1.24 -22.04
CA LYS A 391 2.02 -1.78 -22.14
C LYS A 391 2.59 -1.74 -20.74
N GLY A 392 2.33 -2.79 -20.00
CA GLY A 392 2.40 -2.83 -18.54
C GLY A 392 3.68 -3.41 -17.98
N LEU A 393 4.05 -2.93 -16.81
CA LEU A 393 5.03 -3.55 -15.91
C LEU A 393 4.44 -3.68 -14.51
N ASN A 394 4.70 -4.80 -13.85
CA ASN A 394 4.64 -4.91 -12.40
C ASN A 394 5.93 -4.30 -11.82
N TRP A 395 5.91 -3.83 -10.57
CA TRP A 395 7.08 -3.23 -9.94
C TRP A 395 7.00 -3.26 -8.43
N HIS A 396 7.95 -3.87 -7.72
CA HIS A 396 8.04 -3.74 -6.26
C HIS A 396 8.77 -2.45 -5.87
N GLU A 397 8.16 -1.68 -4.97
CA GLU A 397 8.74 -0.47 -4.37
C GLU A 397 9.90 -0.82 -3.44
N GLU A 398 11.10 -1.03 -3.99
CA GLU A 398 12.30 -1.23 -3.18
C GLU A 398 13.61 -0.91 -3.91
N THR A 399 14.62 -0.54 -3.12
CA THR A 399 16.03 -0.53 -3.56
C THR A 399 16.91 -1.33 -2.62
N ALA A 400 18.07 -1.76 -3.11
CA ALA A 400 19.08 -2.40 -2.27
C ALA A 400 19.56 -1.50 -1.12
N ALA A 401 19.55 -0.17 -1.31
CA ALA A 401 20.07 0.80 -0.36
C ALA A 401 19.08 1.14 0.77
N HIS A 402 17.78 1.28 0.46
CA HIS A 402 16.79 1.78 1.41
C HIS A 402 15.56 0.89 1.58
N GLY A 403 15.48 -0.24 0.86
CA GLY A 403 14.30 -1.09 0.85
C GLY A 403 13.08 -0.26 0.45
N ARG A 404 12.00 -0.34 1.24
CA ARG A 404 10.78 0.46 1.03
C ARG A 404 10.87 1.92 1.46
N ALA A 405 11.96 2.36 2.09
CA ALA A 405 12.15 3.75 2.50
C ALA A 405 12.86 4.58 1.42
N MET A 406 12.42 4.42 0.16
CA MET A 406 13.05 5.04 -1.01
C MET A 406 13.05 6.57 -0.93
N THR A 407 14.14 7.16 -1.38
CA THR A 407 14.28 8.60 -1.57
C THR A 407 13.60 9.06 -2.86
N PRO A 408 13.23 10.35 -2.97
CA PRO A 408 12.76 10.95 -4.22
C PRO A 408 13.60 10.61 -5.47
N ALA A 409 14.93 10.69 -5.34
CA ALA A 409 15.84 10.42 -6.45
C ALA A 409 15.82 8.94 -6.89
N GLU A 410 15.57 8.02 -5.97
CA GLU A 410 15.39 6.60 -6.30
C GLU A 410 14.06 6.36 -6.99
N TYR A 411 12.96 7.01 -6.56
CA TYR A 411 11.70 6.95 -7.29
C TYR A 411 11.85 7.47 -8.72
N ASP A 412 12.47 8.63 -8.92
CA ASP A 412 12.68 9.20 -10.25
C ASP A 412 13.49 8.27 -11.16
N ARG A 413 14.51 7.59 -10.60
CA ARG A 413 15.33 6.62 -11.34
C ARG A 413 14.54 5.37 -11.72
N GLU A 414 13.93 4.70 -10.74
CA GLU A 414 13.20 3.45 -10.92
C GLU A 414 12.00 3.62 -11.86
N LEU A 415 11.16 4.63 -11.58
CA LEU A 415 10.00 4.94 -12.42
C LEU A 415 10.42 5.48 -13.79
N GLY A 416 11.57 6.16 -13.88
CA GLY A 416 12.16 6.59 -15.14
C GLY A 416 12.38 5.45 -16.13
N HIS A 417 12.73 4.24 -15.66
CA HIS A 417 12.88 3.07 -16.52
C HIS A 417 11.58 2.66 -17.21
N ILE A 418 10.42 2.88 -16.59
CA ILE A 418 9.10 2.55 -17.15
C ILE A 418 8.89 3.31 -18.46
N THR A 419 9.13 4.62 -18.45
CA THR A 419 8.98 5.44 -19.66
C THR A 419 10.11 5.20 -20.65
N ALA A 420 11.34 4.96 -20.17
CA ALA A 420 12.50 4.68 -21.02
C ALA A 420 12.36 3.38 -21.84
N VAL A 421 11.74 2.34 -21.27
CA VAL A 421 11.43 1.09 -21.98
C VAL A 421 10.15 1.19 -22.82
N GLY A 422 9.46 2.33 -22.80
CA GLY A 422 8.27 2.58 -23.60
C GLY A 422 6.98 1.99 -23.03
N ALA A 423 6.99 1.54 -21.77
CA ALA A 423 5.77 1.19 -21.06
C ALA A 423 4.91 2.46 -20.81
N ASN A 424 3.61 2.28 -20.70
CA ASN A 424 2.65 3.35 -20.41
C ASN A 424 1.71 3.01 -19.24
N PHE A 425 1.94 1.88 -18.59
CA PHE A 425 1.09 1.35 -17.54
C PHE A 425 1.96 0.66 -16.48
N ILE A 426 1.63 0.90 -15.23
CA ILE A 426 2.21 0.22 -14.08
C ILE A 426 1.08 -0.42 -13.25
N ARG A 427 1.29 -1.65 -12.82
CA ARG A 427 0.45 -2.28 -11.80
C ARG A 427 1.19 -2.19 -10.47
N ASN A 428 0.53 -1.61 -9.48
CA ASN A 428 1.04 -1.52 -8.11
C ASN A 428 0.84 -2.85 -7.34
N CYS A 429 1.30 -3.95 -7.91
CA CYS A 429 1.21 -5.29 -7.34
C CYS A 429 1.99 -5.40 -6.00
N VAL A 430 1.47 -5.94 -4.93
CA VAL A 430 0.07 -6.24 -4.63
C VAL A 430 -0.36 -5.39 -3.42
N TYR A 431 0.00 -4.09 -3.42
CA TYR A 431 -0.16 -3.20 -2.27
C TYR A 431 -0.11 -1.72 -2.68
N ASN A 432 -0.67 -0.81 -1.88
CA ASN A 432 -0.60 0.62 -2.22
C ASN A 432 0.85 1.17 -2.18
N ARG A 433 1.15 2.12 -3.05
CA ARG A 433 2.48 2.74 -3.17
C ARG A 433 2.61 4.01 -2.36
N HIS A 434 3.83 4.51 -2.25
CA HIS A 434 4.08 5.84 -1.72
C HIS A 434 3.35 6.87 -2.61
N PRO A 435 2.72 7.93 -2.04
CA PRO A 435 2.05 9.00 -2.80
C PRO A 435 2.83 9.55 -4.01
N TYR A 436 4.16 9.67 -3.87
CA TYR A 436 5.10 9.93 -4.97
C TYR A 436 4.78 9.21 -6.27
N VAL A 437 4.51 7.90 -6.22
CA VAL A 437 4.35 7.07 -7.42
C VAL A 437 3.14 7.54 -8.24
N TYR A 438 2.06 7.94 -7.57
CA TYR A 438 0.86 8.45 -8.22
C TYR A 438 1.06 9.87 -8.76
N ASP A 439 1.72 10.75 -7.99
CA ASP A 439 2.10 12.09 -8.45
C ASP A 439 2.97 11.99 -9.72
N TRP A 440 3.99 11.13 -9.69
CA TRP A 440 4.89 10.90 -10.82
C TRP A 440 4.14 10.33 -12.03
N ALA A 441 3.25 9.36 -11.82
CA ALA A 441 2.45 8.77 -12.89
C ALA A 441 1.51 9.79 -13.55
N ASP A 442 0.89 10.67 -12.75
CA ASP A 442 0.05 11.75 -13.26
C ASP A 442 0.86 12.75 -14.11
N GLU A 443 2.06 13.11 -13.68
CA GLU A 443 2.96 14.05 -14.36
C GLU A 443 3.55 13.47 -15.65
N HIS A 444 3.85 12.17 -15.67
CA HIS A 444 4.54 11.50 -16.78
C HIS A 444 3.60 10.77 -17.74
N GLY A 445 2.29 10.81 -17.50
CA GLY A 445 1.31 10.13 -18.34
C GLY A 445 1.39 8.61 -18.28
N VAL A 446 1.72 8.06 -17.11
CA VAL A 446 1.72 6.61 -16.88
C VAL A 446 0.39 6.23 -16.24
N LEU A 447 -0.26 5.20 -16.76
CA LEU A 447 -1.53 4.69 -16.25
C LEU A 447 -1.26 3.74 -15.07
N VAL A 448 -2.15 3.72 -14.08
CA VAL A 448 -1.98 2.92 -12.86
C VAL A 448 -3.17 1.99 -12.65
N MET A 449 -2.88 0.72 -12.37
CA MET A 449 -3.76 -0.19 -11.62
C MET A 449 -3.26 -0.23 -10.19
N ASP A 450 -4.11 0.16 -9.24
CA ASP A 450 -3.75 0.15 -7.82
C ASP A 450 -4.36 -1.07 -7.13
N ASP A 451 -3.53 -1.84 -6.45
CA ASP A 451 -3.91 -3.07 -5.75
C ASP A 451 -3.92 -2.85 -4.22
N ILE A 452 -4.67 -3.70 -3.53
CA ILE A 452 -4.63 -3.86 -2.07
C ILE A 452 -3.94 -5.18 -1.69
N ASP A 453 -3.48 -5.28 -0.44
CA ASP A 453 -2.68 -6.39 0.15
C ASP A 453 -3.42 -7.75 0.26
N THR A 454 -4.48 -7.97 -0.50
CA THR A 454 -5.28 -9.20 -0.52
C THR A 454 -4.70 -10.21 -1.50
N MET A 455 -3.62 -10.87 -1.10
CA MET A 455 -2.95 -11.90 -1.89
C MET A 455 -3.10 -13.29 -1.26
N TRP A 456 -3.39 -14.28 -2.11
CA TRP A 456 -3.41 -15.70 -1.74
C TRP A 456 -4.29 -16.04 -0.55
N LEU A 457 -5.47 -15.42 -0.40
CA LEU A 457 -6.40 -15.81 0.67
C LEU A 457 -7.04 -17.16 0.36
N ASN A 458 -7.35 -17.93 1.39
CA ASN A 458 -8.21 -19.10 1.28
C ASN A 458 -9.66 -18.76 1.72
N THR A 459 -10.57 -19.71 1.52
CA THR A 459 -12.00 -19.55 1.82
C THR A 459 -12.30 -19.16 3.26
N ALA A 460 -11.51 -19.62 4.24
CA ALA A 460 -11.71 -19.25 5.64
C ALA A 460 -11.39 -17.76 5.88
N GLN A 461 -10.31 -17.24 5.27
CA GLN A 461 -9.98 -15.81 5.40
C GLN A 461 -10.93 -14.95 4.58
N GLU A 462 -11.29 -15.32 3.35
CA GLU A 462 -12.32 -14.61 2.58
C GLU A 462 -13.59 -14.42 3.40
N LYS A 463 -14.06 -15.49 4.05
CA LYS A 463 -15.20 -15.46 4.95
C LYS A 463 -14.97 -14.57 6.17
N LEU A 464 -13.81 -14.70 6.84
CA LEU A 464 -13.46 -13.88 8.00
C LEU A 464 -13.46 -12.38 7.65
N GLN A 465 -12.85 -12.02 6.52
CA GLN A 465 -12.73 -10.66 6.03
C GLN A 465 -14.10 -10.08 5.64
N THR A 466 -15.01 -10.89 5.10
CA THR A 466 -16.36 -10.43 4.74
C THR A 466 -17.32 -10.36 5.94
N GLU A 467 -17.29 -11.34 6.85
CA GLU A 467 -18.34 -11.49 7.86
C GLU A 467 -18.00 -10.88 9.22
N ARG A 468 -16.71 -10.72 9.54
CA ARG A 468 -16.30 -10.35 10.91
C ARG A 468 -15.17 -9.34 10.97
N TYR A 469 -14.00 -9.65 10.39
CA TYR A 469 -12.80 -8.86 10.62
C TYR A 469 -12.75 -7.56 9.80
N GLY A 470 -13.00 -7.64 8.48
CA GLY A 470 -13.22 -6.46 7.65
C GLY A 470 -11.97 -5.69 7.19
N LEU A 471 -10.76 -6.19 7.40
CA LEU A 471 -9.53 -5.48 7.00
C LEU A 471 -9.44 -5.31 5.48
N ALA A 472 -9.75 -6.34 4.69
CA ALA A 472 -9.74 -6.27 3.22
C ALA A 472 -10.66 -5.14 2.71
N ARG A 473 -11.84 -5.02 3.30
CA ARG A 473 -12.81 -3.96 3.00
C ARG A 473 -12.27 -2.58 3.38
N ALA A 474 -11.65 -2.46 4.56
CA ALA A 474 -11.05 -1.21 5.01
C ALA A 474 -9.92 -0.74 4.07
N LEU A 475 -9.06 -1.65 3.60
CA LEU A 475 -8.01 -1.37 2.63
C LEU A 475 -8.59 -0.94 1.27
N ALA A 476 -9.63 -1.62 0.78
CA ALA A 476 -10.31 -1.24 -0.47
C ALA A 476 -10.92 0.17 -0.42
N LEU A 477 -11.56 0.53 0.70
CA LEU A 477 -12.07 1.89 0.93
C LEU A 477 -10.94 2.91 0.99
N THR A 478 -9.86 2.59 1.70
CA THR A 478 -8.70 3.47 1.89
C THR A 478 -7.99 3.75 0.58
N MET A 479 -7.77 2.72 -0.25
CA MET A 479 -7.21 2.85 -1.60
C MET A 479 -8.04 3.80 -2.46
N ALA A 480 -9.33 3.50 -2.64
CA ALA A 480 -10.21 4.27 -3.52
C ALA A 480 -10.40 5.72 -3.03
N TRP A 481 -10.41 5.94 -1.72
CA TRP A 481 -10.52 7.25 -1.10
C TRP A 481 -9.26 8.10 -1.28
N ASN A 482 -8.09 7.53 -0.98
CA ASN A 482 -6.82 8.25 -1.05
C ASN A 482 -6.49 8.58 -2.49
N GLN A 483 -6.60 7.59 -3.39
CA GLN A 483 -6.19 7.75 -4.78
C GLN A 483 -7.27 8.33 -5.69
N HIS A 484 -8.37 8.81 -5.12
CA HIS A 484 -9.53 9.31 -5.87
C HIS A 484 -9.18 10.37 -6.92
N ASN A 485 -8.26 11.28 -6.58
CA ASN A 485 -7.96 12.48 -7.35
C ASN A 485 -6.88 12.28 -8.44
N HIS A 486 -6.15 11.16 -8.43
CA HIS A 486 -5.10 10.88 -9.40
C HIS A 486 -5.70 10.49 -10.78
N PRO A 487 -5.54 11.30 -11.85
CA PRO A 487 -6.04 10.94 -13.17
C PRO A 487 -5.38 9.70 -13.78
N SER A 488 -4.12 9.39 -13.40
CA SER A 488 -3.36 8.20 -13.80
C SER A 488 -3.99 6.89 -13.35
N VAL A 489 -4.63 6.89 -12.18
CA VAL A 489 -5.31 5.70 -11.65
C VAL A 489 -6.54 5.44 -12.51
N ILE A 490 -6.55 4.28 -13.17
CA ILE A 490 -7.60 3.89 -14.10
C ILE A 490 -8.30 2.59 -13.71
N LEU A 491 -7.68 1.76 -12.87
CA LEU A 491 -8.18 0.45 -12.47
C LEU A 491 -7.97 0.24 -10.98
N TRP A 492 -8.98 -0.33 -10.32
CA TRP A 492 -8.89 -0.81 -8.95
C TRP A 492 -8.73 -2.33 -8.94
N GLY A 493 -7.60 -2.82 -8.44
CA GLY A 493 -7.30 -4.23 -8.24
C GLY A 493 -7.74 -4.72 -6.86
N LEU A 494 -8.56 -5.78 -6.82
CA LEU A 494 -9.18 -6.23 -5.56
C LEU A 494 -8.48 -7.41 -4.87
N GLN A 495 -7.73 -8.22 -5.62
CA GLN A 495 -7.00 -9.36 -5.08
C GLN A 495 -5.92 -9.87 -6.04
N ASN A 496 -4.98 -10.66 -5.51
CA ASN A 496 -4.00 -11.42 -6.27
C ASN A 496 -4.00 -12.91 -5.89
N GLU A 497 -4.32 -13.76 -6.87
CA GLU A 497 -4.17 -15.22 -6.83
C GLU A 497 -4.79 -15.95 -5.61
N SER A 498 -5.86 -15.41 -5.04
CA SER A 498 -6.59 -16.07 -3.95
C SER A 498 -7.12 -17.45 -4.39
N GLU A 499 -7.20 -18.37 -3.44
CA GLU A 499 -7.50 -19.78 -3.66
C GLU A 499 -8.99 -19.95 -4.00
N ILE A 500 -9.28 -20.63 -5.11
CA ILE A 500 -10.66 -20.87 -5.57
C ILE A 500 -10.94 -22.36 -5.45
N ASP A 501 -11.32 -22.83 -4.26
CA ASP A 501 -11.80 -24.20 -4.10
C ASP A 501 -13.28 -24.31 -4.51
N ALA A 502 -13.72 -25.52 -4.91
CA ALA A 502 -15.06 -25.72 -5.46
C ALA A 502 -16.20 -25.43 -4.46
N ALA A 503 -15.96 -25.59 -3.15
CA ALA A 503 -16.93 -25.28 -2.10
C ALA A 503 -16.90 -23.80 -1.70
N GLY A 504 -15.77 -23.13 -1.92
CA GLY A 504 -15.46 -21.75 -1.56
C GLY A 504 -15.80 -20.74 -2.64
N ALA A 505 -16.04 -21.14 -3.89
CA ALA A 505 -16.40 -20.23 -4.98
C ALA A 505 -17.54 -19.22 -4.64
N PRO A 506 -18.63 -19.59 -3.92
CA PRO A 506 -19.62 -18.62 -3.46
C PRO A 506 -19.09 -17.61 -2.45
N VAL A 507 -18.17 -18.02 -1.56
CA VAL A 507 -17.53 -17.15 -0.56
C VAL A 507 -16.58 -16.17 -1.25
N TYR A 508 -15.67 -16.67 -2.09
CA TYR A 508 -14.77 -15.87 -2.93
C TYR A 508 -15.55 -14.81 -3.73
N ARG A 509 -16.64 -15.23 -4.37
CA ARG A 509 -17.51 -14.32 -5.14
C ARG A 509 -18.18 -13.27 -4.25
N ALA A 510 -18.68 -13.64 -3.07
CA ALA A 510 -19.30 -12.70 -2.14
C ALA A 510 -18.30 -11.68 -1.60
N TRP A 511 -17.08 -12.13 -1.29
CA TRP A 511 -15.97 -11.29 -0.87
C TRP A 511 -15.60 -10.27 -1.96
N LEU A 512 -15.38 -10.71 -3.20
CA LEU A 512 -15.12 -9.79 -4.32
C LEU A 512 -16.27 -8.81 -4.59
N ALA A 513 -17.51 -9.26 -4.46
CA ALA A 513 -18.67 -8.38 -4.60
C ALA A 513 -18.69 -7.30 -3.51
N ASP A 514 -18.35 -7.64 -2.26
CA ASP A 514 -18.25 -6.69 -1.15
C ASP A 514 -17.14 -5.65 -1.39
N LEU A 515 -15.95 -6.10 -1.81
CA LEU A 515 -14.82 -5.22 -2.12
C LEU A 515 -15.13 -4.29 -3.30
N LYS A 516 -15.71 -4.83 -4.38
CA LYS A 516 -16.19 -4.03 -5.52
C LYS A 516 -17.19 -2.98 -5.05
N ALA A 517 -18.16 -3.36 -4.22
CA ALA A 517 -19.13 -2.41 -3.67
C ALA A 517 -18.44 -1.34 -2.81
N ALA A 518 -17.44 -1.69 -2.00
CA ALA A 518 -16.67 -0.74 -1.19
C ALA A 518 -16.04 0.36 -2.06
N VAL A 519 -15.29 -0.03 -3.09
CA VAL A 519 -14.62 0.89 -4.01
C VAL A 519 -15.62 1.77 -4.75
N LYS A 520 -16.67 1.17 -5.33
CA LYS A 520 -17.70 1.91 -6.07
C LYS A 520 -18.52 2.86 -5.19
N THR A 521 -18.60 2.60 -3.89
CA THR A 521 -19.32 3.47 -2.95
C THR A 521 -18.65 4.84 -2.81
N VAL A 522 -17.32 4.91 -2.92
CA VAL A 522 -16.53 6.13 -2.66
C VAL A 522 -15.90 6.73 -3.92
N ASP A 523 -15.76 5.99 -5.02
CA ASP A 523 -15.25 6.51 -6.29
C ASP A 523 -16.32 7.23 -7.12
N LEU A 524 -16.38 8.55 -6.99
CA LEU A 524 -17.25 9.44 -7.78
C LEU A 524 -17.10 9.31 -9.31
N THR A 525 -15.97 8.79 -9.80
CA THR A 525 -15.70 8.68 -11.24
C THR A 525 -16.00 7.30 -11.81
N SER A 526 -16.43 6.35 -10.97
CA SER A 526 -16.82 5.00 -11.36
C SER A 526 -15.75 4.24 -12.16
N ARG A 527 -14.46 4.36 -11.81
CA ARG A 527 -13.36 3.67 -12.51
C ARG A 527 -13.58 2.16 -12.51
N PRO A 528 -13.19 1.46 -13.59
CA PRO A 528 -13.34 0.02 -13.69
C PRO A 528 -12.58 -0.74 -12.59
N VAL A 529 -13.16 -1.86 -12.17
CA VAL A 529 -12.62 -2.79 -11.19
C VAL A 529 -12.13 -4.06 -11.87
N THR A 530 -11.00 -4.57 -11.41
CA THR A 530 -10.34 -5.81 -11.90
C THR A 530 -9.67 -6.53 -10.71
N TRP A 531 -9.03 -7.67 -10.97
CA TRP A 531 -8.15 -8.37 -10.05
C TRP A 531 -7.19 -9.27 -10.83
N ALA A 532 -6.18 -9.82 -10.16
CA ALA A 532 -5.25 -10.78 -10.73
C ALA A 532 -5.67 -12.20 -10.30
N SER A 533 -6.48 -12.89 -11.11
CA SER A 533 -6.83 -14.29 -10.86
C SER A 533 -5.65 -15.23 -11.16
N ASN A 534 -5.50 -16.32 -10.39
CA ASN A 534 -4.55 -17.40 -10.70
C ASN A 534 -5.05 -18.34 -11.81
N THR A 535 -6.23 -18.08 -12.37
CA THR A 535 -6.86 -18.91 -13.41
C THR A 535 -7.64 -18.08 -14.43
N SER A 536 -7.63 -18.55 -15.68
CA SER A 536 -8.46 -18.02 -16.77
C SER A 536 -9.92 -18.49 -16.71
N ASN A 537 -10.30 -19.33 -15.74
CA ASN A 537 -11.69 -19.77 -15.55
C ASN A 537 -12.24 -19.39 -14.16
N ASP A 538 -12.00 -18.15 -13.75
CA ASP A 538 -12.48 -17.61 -12.48
C ASP A 538 -14.04 -17.55 -12.47
N PRO A 539 -14.70 -18.03 -11.39
CA PRO A 539 -16.16 -18.05 -11.25
C PRO A 539 -16.80 -16.66 -11.02
N ALA A 540 -16.00 -15.63 -10.79
CA ALA A 540 -16.40 -14.26 -10.50
C ALA A 540 -16.12 -13.27 -11.65
N PHE A 541 -15.58 -13.69 -12.80
CA PHE A 541 -15.26 -12.77 -13.91
C PHE A 541 -16.46 -11.96 -14.45
N ASP A 542 -17.70 -12.39 -14.24
CA ASP A 542 -18.88 -11.57 -14.54
C ASP A 542 -18.97 -10.31 -13.64
N LEU A 543 -18.39 -10.33 -12.44
CA LEU A 543 -18.26 -9.18 -11.56
C LEU A 543 -17.14 -8.22 -12.00
N ALA A 544 -16.16 -8.65 -12.80
CA ALA A 544 -15.04 -7.81 -13.21
C ALA A 544 -15.49 -6.78 -14.26
N ASP A 545 -15.06 -5.52 -14.18
CA ASP A 545 -15.28 -4.57 -15.28
C ASP A 545 -14.26 -4.81 -16.40
N VAL A 546 -13.02 -5.15 -16.02
CA VAL A 546 -11.95 -5.68 -16.89
C VAL A 546 -11.55 -7.04 -16.32
N ILE A 547 -11.51 -8.09 -17.14
CA ILE A 547 -11.07 -9.42 -16.70
C ILE A 547 -9.55 -9.40 -16.55
N GLY A 548 -9.03 -9.78 -15.38
CA GLY A 548 -7.60 -9.88 -15.12
C GLY A 548 -7.20 -11.27 -14.62
N PHE A 549 -6.12 -11.81 -15.17
CA PHE A 549 -5.49 -13.03 -14.66
C PHE A 549 -4.00 -13.07 -14.95
N ASN A 550 -3.27 -13.70 -14.04
CA ASN A 550 -1.86 -14.02 -14.17
C ASN A 550 -1.71 -15.24 -15.07
N GLU A 551 -0.69 -15.22 -15.93
CA GLU A 551 -0.39 -16.36 -16.78
C GLU A 551 1.12 -16.57 -16.98
N TYR A 552 1.50 -17.85 -16.98
CA TYR A 552 2.89 -18.29 -17.06
C TYR A 552 3.05 -19.47 -18.04
N PHE A 553 2.36 -19.40 -19.18
CA PHE A 553 2.47 -20.42 -20.21
C PHE A 553 3.92 -20.55 -20.71
N GLY A 554 4.40 -21.78 -20.92
CA GLY A 554 5.79 -22.04 -21.33
C GLY A 554 6.82 -21.98 -20.21
N TYR A 555 6.41 -21.57 -18.99
CA TYR A 555 7.24 -21.59 -17.79
C TYR A 555 6.73 -22.57 -16.73
N PHE A 556 5.69 -22.19 -15.96
CA PHE A 556 5.15 -23.05 -14.91
C PHE A 556 4.26 -24.17 -15.46
N TYR A 557 3.63 -23.96 -16.61
CA TYR A 557 2.72 -24.91 -17.23
C TYR A 557 2.56 -24.64 -18.73
N GLY A 558 2.01 -25.61 -19.47
CA GLY A 558 1.66 -25.46 -20.88
C GLY A 558 2.84 -25.04 -21.79
N LYS A 559 2.52 -24.42 -22.91
CA LYS A 559 3.47 -23.88 -23.91
C LYS A 559 3.11 -22.44 -24.21
N ASP A 560 4.06 -21.60 -24.63
CA ASP A 560 3.79 -20.18 -24.94
C ASP A 560 2.60 -20.01 -25.90
N SER A 561 2.43 -20.93 -26.87
CA SER A 561 1.34 -20.93 -27.85
C SER A 561 -0.07 -21.12 -27.28
N ASP A 562 -0.20 -21.49 -26.01
CA ASP A 562 -1.47 -21.79 -25.37
C ASP A 562 -2.18 -20.52 -24.86
N LEU A 563 -1.46 -19.38 -24.75
CA LEU A 563 -2.04 -18.11 -24.32
C LEU A 563 -3.16 -17.64 -25.26
N GLY A 564 -2.90 -17.67 -26.58
CA GLY A 564 -3.86 -17.20 -27.57
C GLY A 564 -5.22 -17.91 -27.51
N PRO A 565 -5.27 -19.25 -27.63
CA PRO A 565 -6.51 -20.02 -27.46
C PRO A 565 -7.19 -19.80 -26.11
N THR A 566 -6.41 -19.59 -25.03
CA THR A 566 -6.97 -19.28 -23.70
C THR A 566 -7.67 -17.94 -23.68
N LEU A 567 -7.06 -16.89 -24.25
CA LEU A 567 -7.66 -15.57 -24.40
C LEU A 567 -8.95 -15.62 -25.25
N ASP A 568 -8.93 -16.40 -26.33
CA ASP A 568 -10.10 -16.59 -27.20
C ASP A 568 -11.25 -17.27 -26.44
N ALA A 569 -10.95 -18.27 -25.61
CA ALA A 569 -11.94 -18.96 -24.79
C ALA A 569 -12.55 -18.06 -23.71
N VAL A 570 -11.73 -17.24 -23.04
CA VAL A 570 -12.21 -16.24 -22.06
C VAL A 570 -13.11 -15.21 -22.75
N HIS A 571 -12.68 -14.68 -23.90
CA HIS A 571 -13.47 -13.72 -24.65
C HIS A 571 -14.78 -14.32 -25.16
N ALA A 572 -14.79 -15.57 -25.63
CA ALA A 572 -16.01 -16.25 -26.04
C ALA A 572 -17.03 -16.39 -24.89
N LYS A 573 -16.56 -16.56 -23.65
CA LYS A 573 -17.40 -16.61 -22.44
C LYS A 573 -17.86 -15.22 -21.99
N TYR A 574 -17.04 -14.19 -22.20
CA TYR A 574 -17.28 -12.82 -21.78
C TYR A 574 -17.04 -11.80 -22.91
N PRO A 575 -17.90 -11.79 -23.95
CA PRO A 575 -17.62 -11.07 -25.20
C PRO A 575 -17.59 -9.55 -25.08
N ASP A 576 -18.16 -8.98 -24.02
CA ASP A 576 -18.23 -7.53 -23.82
C ASP A 576 -17.13 -6.97 -22.90
N LYS A 577 -16.33 -7.84 -22.27
CA LYS A 577 -15.33 -7.43 -21.28
C LYS A 577 -13.92 -7.43 -21.86
N PRO A 578 -13.14 -6.35 -21.72
CA PRO A 578 -11.73 -6.38 -22.04
C PRO A 578 -10.97 -7.34 -21.11
N ILE A 579 -9.89 -7.92 -21.61
CA ILE A 579 -8.98 -8.80 -20.86
C ILE A 579 -7.65 -8.08 -20.63
N LEU A 580 -7.08 -8.21 -19.44
CA LEU A 580 -5.76 -7.74 -19.07
C LEU A 580 -4.95 -8.94 -18.55
N ILE A 581 -3.78 -9.19 -19.15
CA ILE A 581 -2.79 -10.05 -18.50
C ILE A 581 -2.13 -9.24 -17.37
N THR A 582 -2.39 -9.64 -16.13
CA THR A 582 -1.95 -8.91 -14.92
C THR A 582 -0.53 -9.28 -14.50
N GLU A 583 -0.06 -10.47 -14.86
CA GLU A 583 1.33 -10.92 -14.76
C GLU A 583 1.63 -11.88 -15.89
N ASN A 584 2.83 -11.73 -16.46
CA ASN A 584 3.52 -12.73 -17.28
C ASN A 584 5.01 -12.46 -17.19
N GLY A 585 5.81 -13.51 -17.06
CA GLY A 585 7.25 -13.39 -17.12
C GLY A 585 7.92 -14.72 -16.87
N THR A 586 9.22 -14.75 -17.09
CA THR A 586 10.04 -15.92 -16.79
C THR A 586 11.34 -15.48 -16.13
N TRP A 587 11.93 -16.36 -15.33
CA TRP A 587 13.21 -16.10 -14.70
C TRP A 587 14.37 -16.16 -15.72
N ALA A 588 15.33 -15.25 -15.56
CA ALA A 588 16.63 -15.37 -16.22
C ALA A 588 17.73 -14.73 -15.39
N VAL A 589 18.86 -15.43 -15.34
CA VAL A 589 20.05 -14.99 -14.61
C VAL A 589 20.85 -14.09 -15.54
N ALA A 590 21.03 -12.84 -15.14
CA ALA A 590 21.66 -11.84 -15.99
C ALA A 590 23.10 -12.25 -16.40
N GLY A 591 23.36 -12.30 -17.70
CA GLY A 591 24.62 -12.77 -18.28
C GLY A 591 24.70 -14.27 -18.58
N THR A 592 23.70 -15.08 -18.19
CA THR A 592 23.59 -16.47 -18.65
C THR A 592 23.04 -16.51 -20.07
N ARG A 593 23.84 -17.03 -21.01
CA ARG A 593 23.54 -17.04 -22.45
C ARG A 593 23.31 -18.46 -22.96
N GLY A 594 22.39 -18.60 -23.90
CA GLY A 594 22.10 -19.90 -24.52
C GLY A 594 21.10 -19.79 -25.67
N PRO A 595 20.72 -20.92 -26.29
CA PRO A 595 19.56 -20.97 -27.18
C PRO A 595 18.29 -20.43 -26.51
N ASP A 596 17.35 -19.94 -27.32
CA ASP A 596 16.02 -19.47 -26.90
C ASP A 596 15.10 -20.56 -26.30
N THR A 597 15.62 -21.76 -26.10
CA THR A 597 14.98 -22.93 -25.49
C THR A 597 15.63 -23.34 -24.17
N THR A 598 16.73 -22.68 -23.77
CA THR A 598 17.44 -22.97 -22.52
C THR A 598 16.82 -22.15 -21.39
N GLN A 599 16.02 -22.79 -20.54
CA GLN A 599 15.40 -22.13 -19.39
C GLN A 599 16.44 -21.44 -18.50
N GLY A 600 16.11 -20.24 -18.02
CA GLY A 600 16.99 -19.41 -17.21
C GLY A 600 18.03 -18.58 -18.00
N ALA A 601 18.20 -18.81 -19.31
CA ALA A 601 19.02 -17.96 -20.17
C ALA A 601 18.24 -16.70 -20.62
N GLU A 602 18.96 -15.59 -20.84
CA GLU A 602 18.34 -14.33 -21.27
C GLU A 602 17.62 -14.44 -22.63
N GLU A 603 18.13 -15.25 -23.56
CA GLU A 603 17.49 -15.49 -24.86
C GLU A 603 16.12 -16.18 -24.71
N TRP A 604 15.98 -17.13 -23.79
CA TRP A 604 14.71 -17.82 -23.54
C TRP A 604 13.68 -16.88 -22.93
N GLN A 605 14.07 -16.06 -21.94
CA GLN A 605 13.18 -15.05 -21.35
C GLN A 605 12.66 -14.05 -22.41
N ALA A 606 13.54 -13.58 -23.28
CA ALA A 606 13.18 -12.65 -24.34
C ALA A 606 12.31 -13.29 -25.44
N ALA A 607 12.56 -14.55 -25.78
CA ALA A 607 11.75 -15.29 -26.75
C ALA A 607 10.34 -15.56 -26.21
N SER A 608 10.21 -15.96 -24.95
CA SER A 608 8.91 -16.15 -24.30
C SER A 608 8.12 -14.84 -24.24
N PHE A 609 8.74 -13.72 -23.85
CA PHE A 609 8.09 -12.41 -23.92
C PHE A 609 7.60 -12.09 -25.35
N SER A 610 8.45 -12.29 -26.36
CA SER A 610 8.09 -12.00 -27.76
C SER A 610 6.89 -12.83 -28.24
N ALA A 611 6.86 -14.12 -27.87
CA ALA A 611 5.77 -15.04 -28.21
C ALA A 611 4.44 -14.62 -27.57
N HIS A 612 4.45 -14.26 -26.28
CA HIS A 612 3.24 -13.81 -25.57
C HIS A 612 2.77 -12.43 -26.06
N TRP A 613 3.69 -11.47 -26.25
CA TRP A 613 3.38 -10.14 -26.75
C TRP A 613 2.70 -10.19 -28.13
N ALA A 614 3.19 -11.02 -29.04
CA ALA A 614 2.59 -11.22 -30.36
C ALA A 614 1.14 -11.74 -30.27
N GLN A 615 0.87 -12.65 -29.34
CA GLN A 615 -0.46 -13.24 -29.16
C GLN A 615 -1.46 -12.25 -28.56
N VAL A 616 -1.02 -11.42 -27.60
CA VAL A 616 -1.85 -10.37 -26.98
C VAL A 616 -2.12 -9.24 -27.96
N THR A 617 -1.10 -8.74 -28.67
CA THR A 617 -1.28 -7.65 -29.65
C THR A 617 -2.13 -8.06 -30.85
N ALA A 618 -2.04 -9.32 -31.31
CA ALA A 618 -2.95 -9.87 -32.33
C ALA A 618 -4.43 -9.86 -31.90
N ARG A 619 -4.70 -9.75 -30.59
CA ARG A 619 -6.03 -9.75 -29.97
C ARG A 619 -6.41 -8.39 -29.36
N GLY A 620 -5.76 -7.30 -29.77
CA GLY A 620 -6.03 -5.95 -29.25
C GLY A 620 -7.46 -5.42 -29.45
N ALA A 621 -8.33 -6.15 -30.16
CA ALA A 621 -9.75 -5.88 -30.22
C ALA A 621 -10.47 -6.13 -28.88
N PHE A 622 -9.99 -7.09 -28.07
CA PHE A 622 -10.59 -7.47 -26.78
C PHE A 622 -9.57 -7.66 -25.65
N VAL A 623 -8.27 -7.66 -25.93
CA VAL A 623 -7.22 -7.63 -24.91
C VAL A 623 -6.76 -6.18 -24.74
N ALA A 624 -7.03 -5.62 -23.57
CA ALA A 624 -6.70 -4.25 -23.19
C ALA A 624 -5.22 -4.07 -22.85
N GLY A 625 -4.47 -5.13 -22.58
CA GLY A 625 -3.03 -5.03 -22.43
C GLY A 625 -2.37 -6.24 -21.76
N PHE A 626 -1.12 -6.03 -21.43
CA PHE A 626 -0.20 -7.04 -20.93
C PHE A 626 0.75 -6.42 -19.91
N THR A 627 0.92 -7.06 -18.76
CA THR A 627 1.76 -6.56 -17.67
C THR A 627 2.88 -7.54 -17.39
N TYR A 628 4.12 -7.16 -17.72
CA TYR A 628 5.27 -8.02 -17.49
C TYR A 628 5.61 -8.08 -15.99
N TRP A 629 5.79 -9.29 -15.47
CA TRP A 629 6.37 -9.56 -14.17
C TRP A 629 7.87 -9.78 -14.37
N VAL A 630 8.73 -8.79 -14.14
CA VAL A 630 8.52 -7.50 -13.42
C VAL A 630 9.51 -6.45 -13.96
N LEU A 631 9.37 -5.15 -13.62
CA LEU A 631 10.32 -4.11 -14.05
C LEU A 631 11.77 -4.46 -13.66
N LYS A 632 11.98 -4.85 -12.40
CA LYS A 632 13.30 -5.09 -11.81
C LYS A 632 13.24 -6.32 -10.92
N ASP A 633 14.31 -7.11 -10.92
CA ASP A 633 14.54 -8.17 -9.93
C ASP A 633 14.30 -7.61 -8.52
N TYR A 634 13.79 -8.43 -7.62
CA TYR A 634 13.25 -7.99 -6.33
C TYR A 634 13.55 -9.01 -5.25
N LYS A 635 13.47 -8.58 -3.99
CA LYS A 635 13.71 -9.48 -2.86
C LYS A 635 12.49 -10.34 -2.60
N GLU A 636 12.72 -11.62 -2.37
CA GLU A 636 11.73 -12.59 -1.92
C GLU A 636 12.14 -13.17 -0.56
N ARG A 637 11.17 -13.66 0.21
CA ARG A 637 11.46 -14.47 1.40
C ARG A 637 11.77 -15.91 0.96
N ALA A 638 12.73 -16.56 1.60
CA ALA A 638 13.26 -17.84 1.13
C ALA A 638 12.20 -18.92 0.87
N GLY A 639 12.37 -19.65 -0.23
CA GLY A 639 11.57 -20.83 -0.55
C GLY A 639 10.55 -20.67 -1.68
N TYR A 640 10.47 -19.49 -2.33
CA TYR A 640 9.61 -19.31 -3.51
C TYR A 640 10.31 -19.71 -4.82
N ASN A 641 11.48 -19.14 -5.16
CA ASN A 641 12.20 -19.42 -6.41
C ASN A 641 13.71 -19.73 -6.25
N GLN A 642 14.16 -20.23 -5.11
CA GLN A 642 15.59 -20.16 -4.77
C GLN A 642 16.55 -21.15 -5.47
N ASP A 643 17.55 -20.53 -6.12
CA ASP A 643 19.01 -20.79 -6.03
C ASP A 643 19.84 -19.47 -5.78
N TYR A 644 19.21 -18.27 -5.69
CA TYR A 644 19.90 -16.95 -5.75
C TYR A 644 19.72 -16.03 -4.53
N ASN A 645 20.05 -16.52 -3.32
CA ASN A 645 20.18 -15.70 -2.11
C ASN A 645 18.99 -14.76 -1.77
N GLY A 646 17.75 -15.18 -2.05
CA GLY A 646 16.54 -14.38 -1.76
C GLY A 646 16.24 -13.26 -2.76
N ILE A 647 16.78 -13.33 -3.98
CA ILE A 647 16.42 -12.44 -5.09
C ILE A 647 15.68 -13.23 -6.16
N SER A 648 14.49 -12.77 -6.54
CA SER A 648 13.78 -13.25 -7.71
C SER A 648 14.34 -12.60 -8.97
N VAL A 649 14.75 -13.41 -9.94
CA VAL A 649 15.45 -12.97 -11.17
C VAL A 649 14.53 -12.87 -12.39
N MET A 650 13.26 -12.51 -12.19
CA MET A 650 12.26 -12.39 -13.26
C MET A 650 12.23 -11.01 -13.93
N GLY A 651 12.94 -10.03 -13.39
CA GLY A 651 12.87 -8.64 -13.85
C GLY A 651 13.56 -8.37 -15.18
N LEU A 652 13.21 -7.24 -15.81
CA LEU A 652 13.92 -6.70 -16.98
C LEU A 652 15.30 -6.14 -16.60
N LEU A 653 15.46 -5.71 -15.35
CA LEU A 653 16.66 -5.10 -14.76
C LEU A 653 17.14 -5.92 -13.56
N THR A 654 18.45 -5.95 -13.30
CA THR A 654 18.99 -6.55 -12.06
C THR A 654 18.65 -5.70 -10.82
N PHE A 655 18.63 -6.32 -9.63
CA PHE A 655 18.11 -5.69 -8.41
C PHE A 655 18.92 -4.46 -7.93
N ALA A 656 20.25 -4.61 -7.81
CA ALA A 656 21.11 -3.58 -7.21
C ALA A 656 21.73 -2.64 -8.25
N GLU A 657 22.24 -3.19 -9.36
CA GLU A 657 22.93 -2.43 -10.41
C GLU A 657 21.97 -1.88 -11.47
N GLU A 658 20.71 -2.32 -11.48
CA GLU A 658 19.72 -1.99 -12.50
C GLU A 658 20.24 -2.25 -13.93
N ARG A 659 21.04 -3.31 -14.10
CA ARG A 659 21.60 -3.67 -15.39
C ARG A 659 20.50 -4.27 -16.27
N PRO A 660 20.29 -3.76 -17.50
CA PRO A 660 19.33 -4.35 -18.43
C PRO A 660 19.70 -5.78 -18.82
N LYS A 661 18.73 -6.68 -18.76
CA LYS A 661 18.76 -8.02 -19.39
C LYS A 661 18.30 -7.91 -20.84
N LEU A 662 18.55 -8.93 -21.66
CA LEU A 662 18.17 -8.94 -23.08
C LEU A 662 16.67 -8.67 -23.33
N VAL A 663 15.80 -9.13 -22.43
CA VAL A 663 14.35 -8.90 -22.52
C VAL A 663 13.98 -7.41 -22.44
N TYR A 664 14.79 -6.55 -21.79
CA TYR A 664 14.54 -5.10 -21.72
C TYR A 664 14.51 -4.48 -23.12
N ASP A 665 15.52 -4.78 -23.95
CA ASP A 665 15.63 -4.26 -25.31
C ASP A 665 14.52 -4.81 -26.21
N VAL A 666 14.13 -6.07 -26.00
CA VAL A 666 13.04 -6.71 -26.75
C VAL A 666 11.70 -6.09 -26.38
N PHE A 667 11.43 -5.86 -25.08
CA PHE A 667 10.25 -5.13 -24.62
C PHE A 667 10.23 -3.74 -25.24
N ARG A 668 11.33 -2.99 -25.15
CA ARG A 668 11.43 -1.63 -25.69
C ARG A 668 11.12 -1.58 -27.19
N LYS A 669 11.70 -2.49 -27.96
CA LYS A 669 11.45 -2.60 -29.41
C LYS A 669 9.99 -2.93 -29.72
N ALA A 670 9.35 -3.77 -28.91
CA ALA A 670 7.95 -4.13 -29.06
C ALA A 670 7.00 -2.99 -28.66
N ALA A 671 7.33 -2.26 -27.59
CA ALA A 671 6.53 -1.18 -27.02
C ALA A 671 6.63 0.15 -27.79
N ILE A 672 7.73 0.37 -28.53
CA ILE A 672 8.00 1.57 -29.34
C ILE A 672 8.29 1.17 -30.80
N PRO A 673 7.26 0.89 -31.62
CA PRO A 673 7.46 0.51 -33.01
C PRO A 673 8.14 1.64 -33.81
N GLY A 674 9.32 1.39 -34.38
CA GLY A 674 10.04 2.33 -35.25
C GLY A 674 11.04 3.27 -34.57
N GLY A 675 11.23 3.16 -33.24
CA GLY A 675 12.33 3.83 -32.54
C GLY A 675 13.67 3.13 -32.82
N ARG A 676 14.70 3.90 -33.20
CA ARG A 676 16.09 3.42 -33.26
C ARG A 676 16.72 3.35 -31.88
#